data_AF-A0A7L5UFM5-F1
#
_entry.id   AF-A0A7L5UFM5-F1
#
_cell.length_a   1.000
_cell.length_b   1.000
_cell.length_c   1.000
_cell.angle_alpha   90.00
_cell.angle_beta   90.00
_cell.angle_gamma   90.00
#
_symmetry.space_group_name_H-M   'P 1'
#
loop_
_entity.id
_entity.type
_entity.pdbx_description
1 polymer ?
#
loop_
_entity_poly.entity_id
_entity_poly.type
_entity_poly.pdbx_seq_one_letter_code
_entity_poly.pdbx_strand_id
1 'polypeptide(L)'
;MFSRLYGEQRALDAKGNPVEAKDIIPNWDEAKAANQAIDTALVNKKGKINGATNIDQTTKDKLIQDATDAADAAKNAIVQATTADAIKKAQDDGVSNINNVKVPSLEDAKTAANQVVKDAVDKQKALINNANNLSDGEKQALNNQVDAAAKTAKDAIDAATTNDVATKAGQDGKTAIEKAVPTSLEDAKTAANQVVKDAVDKQKALINNANNLSDGEKQALNNQVDAAAKTAKDAIDAATTNDVATKAGQDGKTAIEKAVPTSLEDAKTAANQVVKDAVDKQKALINNANNLSDGEKQALNNQVDAAAKTAKDAIDAATTNDVATKAGQDGKTAIEKAVPTDSDVKKNAKDAIDKAAKTKDDAIDASNLTAEEKDALKKKVADEVKIAKDNIDAATKDADVTTAQTNGEKAINAVEIPTSASKTDAINAINTALADKKAAINGTNLTDEEKSALVNKAQKIADDAIANINKATTNNAVNTAKENGVETINNINVPDTSATKDAAKNAIDQAAKTKDDAIDASNLTAEEKDTLKKTVDAEVNKAKAAIDAATKDADVKTAQTDGEKAINSVNVPDTSATKDAAKDAAKDAIDKAAKTKDDAIDASNLTAEEKDTLKQTVAGEVNKAKAAIDAATKDADVKTAQTNGEKAINSVNVPDTSATKDAAKNAIDQAAKAKNDAIDASNLTGEEKADLKKQVAEEVQKAKGNIDAATKDADVNTAQTQGEKDINAVEIPTSSKTKNDANSDLDNTADAAKKAIDETSGLTDDQKQTAKDQIDTAVGDAQENIKKASDNQGVADAKDAGKLAIDKVSAKAAIDAALNNKKSAIAKAPLTAEEAKPLNDLVDQEADAAKAAIDDATTNAVVEAAKNNGVEKINNINVPTTSATKDAANKAIENALAKKIEEIKANTNLTDDQKQSLIDQAQNAANQAKENVRSASTDEDVQTAKNNGIAAINGITVKSNSVDDQDNSATNEGNGNQAGHIQSDNSSDVTKHSSIQQSGNEKTQLPQTGNETQRGAGLVGLAIAGLVGLLGSAGFRKKRD
;
A
#
# COMPACT_ATOMS: atom_id res chain seq x y z
N MET A 1 83.06 10.60 -53.69
CA MET A 1 81.78 9.86 -53.79
C MET A 1 81.97 8.50 -53.15
N PHE A 2 80.96 7.94 -52.49
CA PHE A 2 80.81 6.49 -52.33
C PHE A 2 79.32 6.15 -52.24
N SER A 3 78.86 5.27 -53.13
CA SER A 3 77.53 4.66 -53.07
C SER A 3 77.71 3.16 -52.80
N ARG A 4 76.67 2.52 -52.25
CA ARG A 4 76.69 1.10 -51.89
C ARG A 4 76.35 0.24 -53.10
N LEU A 5 77.20 -0.74 -53.43
CA LEU A 5 76.86 -2.17 -53.58
C LEU A 5 78.10 -2.98 -54.01
N TYR A 6 78.34 -4.10 -53.33
CA TYR A 6 79.28 -5.20 -53.65
C TYR A 6 80.50 -4.91 -54.56
N GLY A 7 81.59 -4.44 -53.94
CA GLY A 7 82.94 -4.49 -54.51
C GLY A 7 83.97 -4.01 -53.49
N GLU A 8 84.96 -4.85 -53.15
CA GLU A 8 86.05 -4.41 -52.26
C GLU A 8 86.92 -3.35 -52.92
N GLN A 9 86.93 -2.13 -52.37
CA GLN A 9 88.06 -1.21 -52.56
C GLN A 9 88.93 -1.24 -51.31
N ARG A 10 90.20 -1.62 -51.50
CA ARG A 10 91.23 -1.57 -50.46
C ARG A 10 91.95 -0.24 -50.59
N ALA A 11 92.14 0.46 -49.46
CA ALA A 11 93.02 1.62 -49.44
C ALA A 11 94.44 1.16 -49.84
N LEU A 12 95.16 1.97 -50.61
CA LEU A 12 96.53 1.70 -51.03
C LEU A 12 97.49 2.72 -50.41
N ASP A 13 98.69 2.29 -50.02
CA ASP A 13 99.75 3.19 -49.56
C ASP A 13 100.30 4.01 -50.74
N ALA A 14 101.20 4.95 -50.44
CA ALA A 14 101.89 5.76 -51.45
C ALA A 14 102.81 4.94 -52.41
N LYS A 15 102.79 3.60 -52.35
CA LYS A 15 103.54 2.66 -53.19
C LYS A 15 102.64 1.61 -53.86
N GLY A 16 101.33 1.64 -53.64
CA GLY A 16 100.35 0.70 -54.22
C GLY A 16 100.11 -0.59 -53.42
N ASN A 17 100.62 -0.72 -52.20
CA ASN A 17 100.34 -1.87 -51.32
C ASN A 17 98.98 -1.69 -50.61
N PRO A 18 98.18 -2.75 -50.40
CA PRO A 18 96.99 -2.67 -49.56
C PRO A 18 97.33 -2.23 -48.12
N VAL A 19 96.73 -1.14 -47.67
CA VAL A 19 96.81 -0.68 -46.29
C VAL A 19 95.77 -1.42 -45.46
N GLU A 20 96.16 -1.97 -44.32
CA GLU A 20 95.20 -2.51 -43.38
C GLU A 20 94.54 -1.36 -42.60
N ALA A 21 93.25 -1.47 -42.27
CA ALA A 21 92.50 -0.37 -41.65
C ALA A 21 93.10 0.11 -40.31
N LYS A 22 93.88 -0.76 -39.64
CA LYS A 22 94.67 -0.47 -38.43
C LYS A 22 95.69 0.68 -38.61
N ASP A 23 96.23 0.85 -39.82
CA ASP A 23 97.33 1.77 -40.09
C ASP A 23 96.85 3.19 -40.49
N ILE A 24 95.52 3.41 -40.52
CA ILE A 24 94.88 4.67 -40.96
C ILE A 24 93.88 5.22 -39.94
N ILE A 25 93.33 4.38 -39.06
CA ILE A 25 92.29 4.74 -38.10
C ILE A 25 92.92 4.80 -36.69
N PRO A 26 92.95 5.98 -36.02
CA PRO A 26 93.44 6.07 -34.65
C PRO A 26 92.64 5.18 -33.70
N ASN A 27 93.34 4.47 -32.80
CA ASN A 27 92.76 3.54 -31.83
C ASN A 27 91.91 2.40 -32.46
N TRP A 28 92.30 1.91 -33.65
CA TRP A 28 91.52 0.90 -34.40
C TRP A 28 91.35 -0.42 -33.66
N ASP A 29 92.39 -0.95 -33.01
CA ASP A 29 92.28 -2.22 -32.28
C ASP A 29 91.43 -2.06 -31.00
N GLU A 30 91.46 -0.90 -30.33
CA GLU A 30 90.56 -0.56 -29.23
C GLU A 30 89.11 -0.46 -29.70
N ALA A 31 88.85 0.26 -30.80
CA ALA A 31 87.50 0.40 -31.37
C ALA A 31 86.94 -0.95 -31.85
N LYS A 32 87.79 -1.81 -32.42
CA LYS A 32 87.46 -3.17 -32.84
C LYS A 32 87.17 -4.09 -31.66
N ALA A 33 87.99 -4.05 -30.61
CA ALA A 33 87.75 -4.78 -29.37
C ALA A 33 86.45 -4.32 -28.68
N ALA A 34 86.18 -3.02 -28.65
CA ALA A 34 84.96 -2.43 -28.10
C ALA A 34 83.71 -2.88 -28.86
N ASN A 35 83.72 -2.82 -30.20
CA ASN A 35 82.63 -3.33 -31.02
C ASN A 35 82.42 -4.85 -30.83
N GLN A 36 83.50 -5.63 -30.74
CA GLN A 36 83.43 -7.07 -30.47
C GLN A 36 82.85 -7.38 -29.08
N ALA A 37 83.14 -6.55 -28.06
CA ALA A 37 82.54 -6.66 -26.74
C ALA A 37 81.04 -6.31 -26.75
N ILE A 38 80.63 -5.29 -27.52
CA ILE A 38 79.22 -4.92 -27.73
C ILE A 38 78.45 -6.04 -28.45
N ASP A 39 78.99 -6.59 -29.54
CA ASP A 39 78.35 -7.71 -30.25
C ASP A 39 78.27 -8.97 -29.37
N THR A 40 79.31 -9.24 -28.57
CA THR A 40 79.30 -10.34 -27.59
C THR A 40 78.23 -10.13 -26.52
N ALA A 41 78.07 -8.90 -26.00
CA ALA A 41 77.01 -8.56 -25.05
C ALA A 41 75.62 -8.71 -25.69
N LEU A 42 75.44 -8.24 -26.93
CA LEU A 42 74.19 -8.33 -27.67
C LEU A 42 73.79 -9.78 -27.94
N VAL A 43 74.70 -10.62 -28.45
CA VAL A 43 74.44 -12.05 -28.70
C VAL A 43 74.07 -12.77 -27.40
N ASN A 44 74.82 -12.54 -26.32
CA ASN A 44 74.51 -13.09 -25.00
C ASN A 44 73.14 -12.61 -24.48
N LYS A 45 72.75 -11.36 -24.76
CA LYS A 45 71.46 -10.81 -24.34
C LYS A 45 70.29 -11.37 -25.14
N LYS A 46 70.41 -11.42 -26.48
CA LYS A 46 69.41 -12.06 -27.36
C LYS A 46 69.26 -13.56 -27.04
N GLY A 47 70.34 -14.25 -26.68
CA GLY A 47 70.30 -15.61 -26.15
C GLY A 47 69.47 -15.74 -24.87
N LYS A 48 69.70 -14.86 -23.88
CA LYS A 48 68.91 -14.81 -22.63
C LYS A 48 67.43 -14.50 -22.87
N ILE A 49 67.10 -13.61 -23.81
CA ILE A 49 65.71 -13.25 -24.14
C ILE A 49 65.00 -14.40 -24.88
N ASN A 50 65.61 -14.95 -25.94
CA ASN A 50 65.03 -16.07 -26.69
C ASN A 50 64.82 -17.31 -25.80
N GLY A 51 65.78 -17.60 -24.92
CA GLY A 51 65.72 -18.70 -23.96
C GLY A 51 64.75 -18.50 -22.79
N ALA A 52 64.17 -17.31 -22.60
CA ALA A 52 63.15 -17.10 -21.57
C ALA A 52 61.85 -17.82 -21.95
N THR A 53 61.42 -18.79 -21.15
CA THR A 53 60.21 -19.60 -21.43
C THR A 53 58.92 -18.95 -20.90
N ASN A 54 59.03 -17.90 -20.09
CA ASN A 54 57.92 -17.28 -19.36
C ASN A 54 57.33 -16.03 -20.04
N ILE A 55 57.87 -15.59 -21.18
CA ILE A 55 57.38 -14.45 -21.97
C ILE A 55 57.03 -14.88 -23.40
N ASP A 56 56.02 -14.23 -23.98
CA ASP A 56 55.56 -14.47 -25.34
C ASP A 56 56.58 -13.98 -26.40
N GLN A 57 56.32 -14.31 -27.67
CA GLN A 57 57.23 -13.90 -28.75
C GLN A 57 57.22 -12.39 -29.00
N THR A 58 56.07 -11.70 -28.83
CA THR A 58 55.97 -10.25 -29.01
C THR A 58 56.84 -9.50 -28.01
N THR A 59 56.84 -9.93 -26.75
CA THR A 59 57.69 -9.40 -25.69
C THR A 59 59.17 -9.71 -25.94
N LYS A 60 59.49 -10.91 -26.45
CA LYS A 60 60.86 -11.24 -26.86
C LYS A 60 61.36 -10.35 -27.98
N ASP A 61 60.58 -10.20 -29.04
CA ASP A 61 60.94 -9.39 -30.21
C ASP A 61 61.17 -7.93 -29.82
N LYS A 62 60.32 -7.37 -28.94
CA LYS A 62 60.53 -6.03 -28.39
C LYS A 62 61.80 -5.93 -27.55
N LEU A 63 62.04 -6.81 -26.59
CA LEU A 63 63.27 -6.79 -25.78
C LEU A 63 64.54 -7.05 -26.62
N ILE A 64 64.41 -7.79 -27.73
CA ILE A 64 65.46 -8.00 -28.72
C ILE A 64 65.72 -6.72 -29.51
N GLN A 65 64.68 -5.95 -29.83
CA GLN A 65 64.82 -4.62 -30.44
C GLN A 65 65.47 -3.64 -29.47
N ASP A 66 64.95 -3.49 -28.24
CA ASP A 66 65.50 -2.62 -27.20
C ASP A 66 67.01 -2.89 -26.96
N ALA A 67 67.41 -4.17 -26.95
CA ALA A 67 68.82 -4.56 -26.83
C ALA A 67 69.64 -4.26 -28.10
N THR A 68 69.04 -4.32 -29.29
CA THR A 68 69.69 -3.96 -30.57
C THR A 68 69.91 -2.46 -30.65
N ASP A 69 68.90 -1.66 -30.33
CA ASP A 69 68.97 -0.20 -30.33
C ASP A 69 70.03 0.30 -29.35
N ALA A 70 70.12 -0.31 -28.15
CA ALA A 70 71.19 -0.04 -27.19
C ALA A 70 72.59 -0.39 -27.73
N ALA A 71 72.72 -1.47 -28.51
CA ALA A 71 73.99 -1.88 -29.11
C ALA A 71 74.39 -0.98 -30.29
N ASP A 72 73.45 -0.61 -31.15
CA ASP A 72 73.72 0.24 -32.31
C ASP A 72 73.95 1.71 -31.88
N ALA A 73 73.29 2.19 -30.83
CA ALA A 73 73.65 3.44 -30.16
C ALA A 73 75.09 3.41 -29.62
N ALA A 74 75.52 2.32 -29.00
CA ALA A 74 76.90 2.17 -28.50
C ALA A 74 77.93 2.11 -29.64
N LYS A 75 77.64 1.39 -30.73
CA LYS A 75 78.49 1.36 -31.94
C LYS A 75 78.63 2.75 -32.56
N ASN A 76 77.53 3.50 -32.67
CA ASN A 76 77.54 4.88 -33.15
C ASN A 76 78.38 5.80 -32.24
N ALA A 77 78.34 5.62 -30.92
CA ALA A 77 79.19 6.34 -29.98
C ALA A 77 80.68 5.97 -30.12
N ILE A 78 81.01 4.69 -30.32
CA ILE A 78 82.39 4.23 -30.59
C ILE A 78 82.93 4.85 -31.90
N VAL A 79 82.11 4.94 -32.94
CA VAL A 79 82.48 5.58 -34.23
C VAL A 79 82.74 7.09 -34.10
N GLN A 80 82.15 7.76 -33.11
CA GLN A 80 82.35 9.19 -32.83
C GLN A 80 83.49 9.47 -31.83
N ALA A 81 84.03 8.44 -31.17
CA ALA A 81 85.01 8.59 -30.10
C ALA A 81 86.43 8.81 -30.64
N THR A 82 87.07 9.90 -30.24
CA THR A 82 88.41 10.32 -30.72
C THR A 82 89.57 9.84 -29.84
N THR A 83 89.30 9.21 -28.70
CA THR A 83 90.32 8.70 -27.75
C THR A 83 89.99 7.30 -27.26
N ALA A 84 91.01 6.53 -26.86
CA ALA A 84 90.85 5.20 -26.29
C ALA A 84 89.95 5.19 -25.03
N ASP A 85 90.05 6.21 -24.16
CA ASP A 85 89.18 6.34 -22.99
C ASP A 85 87.70 6.58 -23.35
N ALA A 86 87.44 7.37 -24.40
CA ALA A 86 86.08 7.61 -24.89
C ALA A 86 85.49 6.35 -25.56
N ILE A 87 86.31 5.61 -26.33
CA ILE A 87 85.94 4.30 -26.89
C ILE A 87 85.62 3.33 -25.76
N LYS A 88 86.46 3.26 -24.72
CA LYS A 88 86.25 2.39 -23.56
C LYS A 88 85.01 2.77 -22.76
N LYS A 89 84.73 4.07 -22.58
CA LYS A 89 83.49 4.51 -21.93
C LYS A 89 82.26 4.13 -22.76
N ALA A 90 82.28 4.34 -24.08
CA ALA A 90 81.18 3.95 -24.97
C ALA A 90 80.95 2.41 -24.98
N GLN A 91 82.03 1.63 -24.90
CA GLN A 91 81.96 0.18 -24.66
C GLN A 91 81.27 -0.15 -23.34
N ASP A 92 81.75 0.41 -22.23
CA ASP A 92 81.29 0.03 -20.89
C ASP A 92 79.86 0.52 -20.62
N ASP A 93 79.50 1.73 -21.07
CA ASP A 93 78.13 2.25 -21.09
C ASP A 93 77.21 1.37 -21.96
N GLY A 94 77.65 0.99 -23.16
CA GLY A 94 76.87 0.18 -24.10
C GLY A 94 76.63 -1.24 -23.60
N VAL A 95 77.67 -1.91 -23.09
CA VAL A 95 77.57 -3.23 -22.45
C VAL A 95 76.67 -3.16 -21.21
N SER A 96 76.72 -2.08 -20.44
CA SER A 96 75.79 -1.84 -19.33
C SER A 96 74.35 -1.74 -19.84
N ASN A 97 74.07 -0.87 -20.80
CA ASN A 97 72.73 -0.63 -21.35
C ASN A 97 72.11 -1.90 -21.95
N ILE A 98 72.87 -2.67 -22.76
CA ILE A 98 72.43 -3.97 -23.29
C ILE A 98 72.10 -4.95 -22.15
N ASN A 99 72.91 -5.00 -21.09
CA ASN A 99 72.62 -5.86 -19.94
C ASN A 99 71.40 -5.37 -19.13
N ASN A 100 71.13 -4.07 -19.09
CA ASN A 100 70.05 -3.45 -18.32
C ASN A 100 68.63 -3.63 -18.92
N VAL A 101 68.49 -4.08 -20.18
CA VAL A 101 67.19 -4.43 -20.78
C VAL A 101 66.54 -5.58 -19.98
N LYS A 102 65.68 -5.27 -19.00
CA LYS A 102 65.19 -6.28 -18.03
C LYS A 102 64.28 -7.28 -18.72
N VAL A 103 64.63 -8.57 -18.65
CA VAL A 103 63.71 -9.67 -18.97
C VAL A 103 62.71 -9.77 -17.81
N PRO A 104 61.39 -9.59 -18.02
CA PRO A 104 60.42 -9.65 -16.92
C PRO A 104 60.33 -11.07 -16.36
N SER A 105 60.47 -11.22 -15.03
CA SER A 105 60.42 -12.54 -14.41
C SER A 105 58.98 -13.00 -14.15
N LEU A 106 58.79 -14.33 -14.14
CA LEU A 106 57.51 -14.93 -13.77
C LEU A 106 57.12 -14.61 -12.31
N GLU A 107 58.11 -14.48 -11.43
CA GLU A 107 57.89 -14.16 -10.02
C GLU A 107 57.42 -12.71 -9.81
N ASP A 108 57.99 -11.75 -10.55
CA ASP A 108 57.48 -10.36 -10.59
C ASP A 108 56.00 -10.36 -11.03
N ALA A 109 55.66 -11.12 -12.07
CA ALA A 109 54.31 -11.19 -12.63
C ALA A 109 53.30 -11.87 -11.68
N LYS A 110 53.68 -12.99 -11.03
CA LYS A 110 52.86 -13.65 -10.00
C LYS A 110 52.65 -12.77 -8.78
N THR A 111 53.69 -12.04 -8.35
CA THR A 111 53.59 -11.07 -7.25
C THR A 111 52.58 -9.96 -7.58
N ALA A 112 52.67 -9.37 -8.78
CA ALA A 112 51.72 -8.34 -9.22
C ALA A 112 50.28 -8.88 -9.34
N ALA A 113 50.09 -10.07 -9.91
CA ALA A 113 48.77 -10.71 -10.00
C ALA A 113 48.17 -11.03 -8.62
N ASN A 114 48.98 -11.50 -7.67
CA ASN A 114 48.55 -11.76 -6.30
C ASN A 114 48.20 -10.47 -5.54
N GLN A 115 48.86 -9.35 -5.83
CA GLN A 115 48.47 -8.04 -5.30
C GLN A 115 47.10 -7.60 -5.84
N VAL A 116 46.86 -7.70 -7.15
CA VAL A 116 45.55 -7.39 -7.76
C VAL A 116 44.42 -8.23 -7.13
N VAL A 117 44.65 -9.52 -6.88
CA VAL A 117 43.71 -10.40 -6.17
C VAL A 117 43.52 -9.97 -4.71
N LYS A 118 44.59 -9.54 -4.02
CA LYS A 118 44.49 -9.04 -2.65
C LYS A 118 43.67 -7.74 -2.56
N ASP A 119 43.95 -6.77 -3.42
CA ASP A 119 43.25 -5.48 -3.44
C ASP A 119 41.75 -5.67 -3.73
N ALA A 120 41.42 -6.63 -4.62
CA ALA A 120 40.04 -7.03 -4.89
C ALA A 120 39.36 -7.67 -3.65
N VAL A 121 40.04 -8.58 -2.93
CA VAL A 121 39.53 -9.16 -1.68
C VAL A 121 39.28 -8.07 -0.64
N ASP A 122 40.29 -7.25 -0.34
CA ASP A 122 40.21 -6.24 0.72
C ASP A 122 39.07 -5.25 0.43
N LYS A 123 38.93 -4.81 -0.83
CA LYS A 123 37.82 -3.93 -1.28
C LYS A 123 36.47 -4.62 -1.17
N GLN A 124 36.31 -5.84 -1.68
CA GLN A 124 35.01 -6.51 -1.69
C GLN A 124 34.55 -6.90 -0.27
N LYS A 125 35.47 -7.36 0.58
CA LYS A 125 35.19 -7.63 1.99
C LYS A 125 34.84 -6.35 2.76
N ALA A 126 35.48 -5.21 2.46
CA ALA A 126 35.08 -3.93 3.04
C ALA A 126 33.65 -3.55 2.66
N LEU A 127 33.26 -3.72 1.39
CA LEU A 127 31.88 -3.49 0.93
C LEU A 127 30.87 -4.41 1.62
N ILE A 128 31.14 -5.71 1.71
CA ILE A 128 30.29 -6.70 2.39
C ILE A 128 30.16 -6.37 3.89
N ASN A 129 31.27 -6.11 4.58
CA ASN A 129 31.25 -5.86 6.02
C ASN A 129 30.55 -4.54 6.39
N ASN A 130 30.71 -3.51 5.56
CA ASN A 130 30.08 -2.20 5.75
C ASN A 130 28.60 -2.17 5.33
N ALA A 131 28.10 -3.18 4.60
CA ALA A 131 26.68 -3.27 4.27
C ALA A 131 25.84 -3.34 5.56
N ASN A 132 24.95 -2.37 5.75
CA ASN A 132 24.09 -2.29 6.93
C ASN A 132 22.86 -3.19 6.86
N ASN A 133 22.50 -3.67 5.65
CA ASN A 133 21.35 -4.54 5.40
C ASN A 133 21.68 -6.04 5.42
N LEU A 134 22.95 -6.44 5.56
CA LEU A 134 23.33 -7.85 5.70
C LEU A 134 23.44 -8.24 7.17
N SER A 135 22.94 -9.42 7.52
CA SER A 135 23.27 -10.07 8.81
C SER A 135 24.75 -10.47 8.87
N ASP A 136 25.27 -10.73 10.07
CA ASP A 136 26.63 -11.28 10.24
C ASP A 136 26.79 -12.65 9.55
N GLY A 137 25.71 -13.42 9.43
CA GLY A 137 25.68 -14.70 8.69
C GLY A 137 25.77 -14.50 7.18
N GLU A 138 25.00 -13.55 6.62
CA GLU A 138 25.09 -13.18 5.20
C GLU A 138 26.48 -12.62 4.85
N LYS A 139 27.03 -11.76 5.72
CA LYS A 139 28.40 -11.23 5.59
C LYS A 139 29.42 -12.36 5.60
N GLN A 140 29.31 -13.32 6.52
CA GLN A 140 30.20 -14.48 6.55
C GLN A 140 30.05 -15.34 5.29
N ALA A 141 28.84 -15.56 4.78
CA ALA A 141 28.60 -16.33 3.56
C ALA A 141 29.24 -15.67 2.32
N LEU A 142 29.03 -14.35 2.13
CA LEU A 142 29.63 -13.60 1.02
C LEU A 142 31.16 -13.48 1.16
N ASN A 143 31.67 -13.25 2.37
CA ASN A 143 33.11 -13.25 2.64
C ASN A 143 33.76 -14.62 2.32
N ASN A 144 33.07 -15.73 2.60
CA ASN A 144 33.52 -17.07 2.24
C ASN A 144 33.52 -17.30 0.72
N GLN A 145 32.57 -16.73 -0.03
CA GLN A 145 32.59 -16.75 -1.50
C GLN A 145 33.78 -15.94 -2.05
N VAL A 146 34.06 -14.76 -1.48
CA VAL A 146 35.25 -13.96 -1.81
C VAL A 146 36.53 -14.74 -1.55
N ASP A 147 36.66 -15.41 -0.40
CA ASP A 147 37.83 -16.24 -0.10
C ASP A 147 37.97 -17.45 -1.04
N ALA A 148 36.86 -18.10 -1.41
CA ALA A 148 36.87 -19.21 -2.36
C ALA A 148 37.36 -18.74 -3.74
N ALA A 149 36.77 -17.66 -4.28
CA ALA A 149 37.20 -17.06 -5.54
C ALA A 149 38.66 -16.59 -5.50
N ALA A 150 39.07 -15.97 -4.39
CA ALA A 150 40.44 -15.51 -4.19
C ALA A 150 41.45 -16.64 -3.97
N LYS A 151 41.02 -17.83 -3.52
CA LYS A 151 41.85 -19.04 -3.51
C LYS A 151 41.98 -19.59 -4.92
N THR A 152 40.88 -19.77 -5.66
CA THR A 152 40.92 -20.22 -7.07
C THR A 152 41.80 -19.33 -7.93
N ALA A 153 41.77 -18.01 -7.71
CA ALA A 153 42.67 -17.07 -8.37
C ALA A 153 44.14 -17.32 -8.03
N LYS A 154 44.49 -17.52 -6.74
CA LYS A 154 45.86 -17.83 -6.31
C LYS A 154 46.34 -19.17 -6.86
N ASP A 155 45.52 -20.21 -6.78
CA ASP A 155 45.81 -21.53 -7.34
C ASP A 155 46.14 -21.45 -8.84
N ALA A 156 45.43 -20.59 -9.59
CA ALA A 156 45.66 -20.34 -11.02
C ALA A 156 46.91 -19.48 -11.30
N ILE A 157 47.21 -18.49 -10.46
CA ILE A 157 48.46 -17.69 -10.53
C ILE A 157 49.66 -18.58 -10.22
N ASP A 158 49.59 -19.42 -9.19
CA ASP A 158 50.64 -20.33 -8.79
C ASP A 158 50.89 -21.41 -9.87
N ALA A 159 49.83 -21.89 -10.53
CA ALA A 159 49.92 -22.79 -11.68
C ALA A 159 50.43 -22.13 -12.98
N ALA A 160 50.47 -20.80 -13.07
CA ALA A 160 50.89 -20.10 -14.29
C ALA A 160 52.37 -20.36 -14.63
N THR A 161 52.64 -20.64 -15.92
CA THR A 161 53.98 -20.88 -16.47
C THR A 161 54.53 -19.71 -17.29
N THR A 162 53.69 -18.73 -17.65
CA THR A 162 54.07 -17.50 -18.33
C THR A 162 53.47 -16.26 -17.66
N ASN A 163 54.08 -15.11 -17.89
CA ASN A 163 53.71 -13.83 -17.27
C ASN A 163 52.28 -13.41 -17.65
N ASP A 164 51.87 -13.67 -18.89
CA ASP A 164 50.54 -13.31 -19.41
C ASP A 164 49.45 -14.19 -18.77
N VAL A 165 49.73 -15.48 -18.55
CA VAL A 165 48.83 -16.40 -17.85
C VAL A 165 48.69 -16.00 -16.37
N ALA A 166 49.79 -15.60 -15.71
CA ALA A 166 49.73 -15.09 -14.33
C ALA A 166 48.90 -13.79 -14.26
N THR A 167 49.16 -12.84 -15.17
CA THR A 167 48.45 -11.56 -15.25
C THR A 167 46.95 -11.76 -15.52
N LYS A 168 46.60 -12.66 -16.45
CA LYS A 168 45.21 -13.02 -16.76
C LYS A 168 44.54 -13.71 -15.57
N ALA A 169 45.20 -14.66 -14.90
CA ALA A 169 44.66 -15.31 -13.72
C ALA A 169 44.34 -14.31 -12.58
N GLY A 170 45.17 -13.26 -12.42
CA GLY A 170 44.89 -12.15 -11.50
C GLY A 170 43.64 -11.33 -11.87
N GLN A 171 43.46 -11.00 -13.15
CA GLN A 171 42.30 -10.22 -13.62
C GLN A 171 41.00 -11.04 -13.65
N ASP A 172 41.06 -12.30 -14.09
CA ASP A 172 39.93 -13.23 -14.02
C ASP A 172 39.53 -13.47 -12.55
N GLY A 173 40.52 -13.59 -11.65
CA GLY A 173 40.33 -13.70 -10.21
C GLY A 173 39.66 -12.48 -9.58
N LYS A 174 40.13 -11.26 -9.92
CA LYS A 174 39.47 -10.00 -9.55
C LYS A 174 38.01 -9.98 -9.99
N THR A 175 37.75 -10.33 -11.26
CA THR A 175 36.40 -10.38 -11.84
C THR A 175 35.51 -11.42 -11.16
N ALA A 176 36.07 -12.53 -10.67
CA ALA A 176 35.35 -13.53 -9.89
C ALA A 176 35.01 -13.04 -8.47
N ILE A 177 35.92 -12.30 -7.82
CA ILE A 177 35.71 -11.71 -6.49
C ILE A 177 34.62 -10.62 -6.54
N GLU A 178 34.66 -9.73 -7.52
CA GLU A 178 33.71 -8.62 -7.67
C GLU A 178 32.25 -9.06 -7.95
N LYS A 179 32.02 -10.36 -8.22
CA LYS A 179 30.67 -10.95 -8.34
C LYS A 179 29.99 -11.28 -7.01
N ALA A 180 30.72 -11.27 -5.89
CA ALA A 180 30.14 -11.52 -4.55
C ALA A 180 29.46 -10.25 -4.01
N VAL A 181 28.37 -9.82 -4.68
CA VAL A 181 27.66 -8.56 -4.40
C VAL A 181 26.55 -8.79 -3.35
N PRO A 182 26.39 -7.90 -2.34
CA PRO A 182 25.22 -7.90 -1.47
C PRO A 182 23.91 -7.71 -2.24
N THR A 183 22.90 -8.55 -1.96
CA THR A 183 21.50 -8.28 -2.32
C THR A 183 21.02 -7.03 -1.58
N SER A 184 20.23 -6.16 -2.22
CA SER A 184 19.69 -4.98 -1.52
C SER A 184 18.56 -5.34 -0.56
N LEU A 185 18.33 -4.47 0.43
CA LEU A 185 17.22 -4.62 1.37
C LEU A 185 15.86 -4.58 0.65
N GLU A 186 15.75 -3.79 -0.41
CA GLU A 186 14.49 -3.60 -1.13
C GLU A 186 14.16 -4.82 -2.00
N ASP A 187 15.16 -5.46 -2.61
CA ASP A 187 15.00 -6.75 -3.31
C ASP A 187 14.54 -7.85 -2.33
N ALA A 188 15.15 -7.88 -1.12
CA ALA A 188 14.80 -8.84 -0.08
C ALA A 188 13.37 -8.61 0.45
N LYS A 189 12.96 -7.36 0.68
CA LYS A 189 11.57 -7.00 1.05
C LYS A 189 10.59 -7.33 -0.07
N THR A 190 10.94 -7.07 -1.33
CA THR A 190 10.12 -7.40 -2.51
C THR A 190 9.91 -8.92 -2.61
N ALA A 191 10.96 -9.72 -2.47
CA ALA A 191 10.85 -11.18 -2.47
C ALA A 191 10.01 -11.72 -1.29
N ALA A 192 10.19 -11.18 -0.08
CA ALA A 192 9.39 -11.54 1.09
C ALA A 192 7.91 -11.16 0.90
N ASN A 193 7.61 -9.99 0.34
CA ASN A 193 6.26 -9.54 0.03
C ASN A 193 5.58 -10.40 -1.04
N GLN A 194 6.32 -10.91 -2.03
CA GLN A 194 5.80 -11.88 -2.99
C GLN A 194 5.42 -13.21 -2.31
N VAL A 195 6.27 -13.74 -1.41
CA VAL A 195 5.97 -14.97 -0.64
C VAL A 195 4.70 -14.80 0.21
N VAL A 196 4.50 -13.62 0.81
CA VAL A 196 3.27 -13.28 1.53
C VAL A 196 2.06 -13.20 0.58
N LYS A 197 2.21 -12.59 -0.61
CA LYS A 197 1.14 -12.51 -1.61
C LYS A 197 0.72 -13.90 -2.12
N ASP A 198 1.67 -14.75 -2.49
CA ASP A 198 1.39 -16.11 -2.97
C ASP A 198 0.64 -16.94 -1.92
N ALA A 199 1.00 -16.75 -0.63
CA ALA A 199 0.30 -17.38 0.49
C ALA A 199 -1.14 -16.85 0.65
N VAL A 200 -1.37 -15.54 0.54
CA VAL A 200 -2.72 -14.94 0.57
C VAL A 200 -3.58 -15.47 -0.57
N ASP A 201 -3.10 -15.38 -1.81
CA ASP A 201 -3.88 -15.74 -2.99
C ASP A 201 -4.28 -17.23 -2.95
N LYS A 202 -3.33 -18.10 -2.55
CA LYS A 202 -3.57 -19.54 -2.33
C LYS A 202 -4.58 -19.80 -1.21
N GLN A 203 -4.43 -19.18 -0.04
CA GLN A 203 -5.30 -19.45 1.10
C GLN A 203 -6.72 -18.91 0.88
N LYS A 204 -6.87 -17.72 0.31
CA LYS A 204 -8.17 -17.17 -0.09
C LYS A 204 -8.84 -18.02 -1.17
N ALA A 205 -8.10 -18.57 -2.12
CA ALA A 205 -8.66 -19.51 -3.09
C ALA A 205 -9.20 -20.78 -2.42
N LEU A 206 -8.50 -21.33 -1.41
CA LEU A 206 -8.99 -22.47 -0.63
C LEU A 206 -10.27 -22.14 0.17
N ILE A 207 -10.30 -20.99 0.86
CA ILE A 207 -11.46 -20.53 1.63
C ILE A 207 -12.67 -20.27 0.72
N ASN A 208 -12.49 -19.54 -0.38
CA ASN A 208 -13.60 -19.18 -1.27
C ASN A 208 -14.19 -20.40 -1.99
N ASN A 209 -13.37 -21.37 -2.37
CA ASN A 209 -13.79 -22.61 -3.01
C ASN A 209 -14.36 -23.66 -2.05
N ALA A 210 -14.23 -23.48 -0.72
CA ALA A 210 -14.85 -24.38 0.25
C ALA A 210 -16.38 -24.33 0.11
N ASN A 211 -16.99 -25.50 -0.08
CA ASN A 211 -18.44 -25.65 -0.28
C ASN A 211 -19.22 -25.82 1.03
N ASN A 212 -18.54 -26.08 2.15
CA ASN A 212 -19.13 -26.24 3.48
C ASN A 212 -19.14 -24.95 4.34
N LEU A 213 -18.61 -23.84 3.83
CA LEU A 213 -18.63 -22.56 4.53
C LEU A 213 -19.78 -21.69 4.03
N SER A 214 -20.44 -20.96 4.93
CA SER A 214 -21.27 -19.82 4.54
C SER A 214 -20.41 -18.66 3.99
N ASP A 215 -21.03 -17.71 3.28
CA ASP A 215 -20.33 -16.51 2.83
C ASP A 215 -19.83 -15.65 4.00
N GLY A 216 -20.49 -15.72 5.16
CA GLY A 216 -20.04 -15.08 6.41
C GLY A 216 -18.80 -15.75 7.00
N GLU A 217 -18.76 -17.09 7.05
CA GLU A 217 -17.57 -17.85 7.46
C GLU A 217 -16.38 -17.56 6.52
N LYS A 218 -16.63 -17.53 5.20
CA LYS A 218 -15.62 -17.17 4.19
C LYS A 218 -15.09 -15.75 4.41
N GLN A 219 -15.97 -14.79 4.66
CA GLN A 219 -15.56 -13.41 4.94
C GLN A 219 -14.73 -13.33 6.23
N ALA A 220 -15.13 -14.02 7.29
CA ALA A 220 -14.38 -14.06 8.56
C ALA A 220 -12.97 -14.67 8.39
N LEU A 221 -12.84 -15.79 7.67
CA LEU A 221 -11.55 -16.42 7.40
C LEU A 221 -10.67 -15.59 6.44
N ASN A 222 -11.26 -14.97 5.42
CA ASN A 222 -10.55 -14.05 4.53
C ASN A 222 -10.01 -12.83 5.30
N ASN A 223 -10.79 -12.28 6.24
CA ASN A 223 -10.35 -11.20 7.11
C ASN A 223 -9.19 -11.62 8.05
N GLN A 224 -9.17 -12.88 8.52
CA GLN A 224 -8.02 -13.42 9.27
C GLN A 224 -6.77 -13.54 8.39
N VAL A 225 -6.92 -13.99 7.13
CA VAL A 225 -5.83 -14.02 6.15
C VAL A 225 -5.28 -12.61 5.90
N ASP A 226 -6.15 -11.61 5.72
CA ASP A 226 -5.71 -10.22 5.52
C ASP A 226 -5.02 -9.63 6.76
N ALA A 227 -5.51 -9.92 7.98
CA ALA A 227 -4.87 -9.50 9.23
C ALA A 227 -3.48 -10.13 9.42
N ALA A 228 -3.33 -11.42 9.11
CA ALA A 228 -2.03 -12.10 9.11
C ALA A 228 -1.10 -11.52 8.03
N ALA A 229 -1.63 -11.26 6.84
CA ALA A 229 -0.88 -10.70 5.72
C ALA A 229 -0.52 -9.21 5.88
N LYS A 230 -1.24 -8.46 6.72
CA LYS A 230 -0.84 -7.12 7.16
C LYS A 230 0.28 -7.21 8.19
N THR A 231 0.11 -8.01 9.24
CA THR A 231 1.17 -8.24 10.25
C THR A 231 2.50 -8.69 9.60
N ALA A 232 2.42 -9.52 8.56
CA ALA A 232 3.57 -9.93 7.78
C ALA A 232 4.24 -8.76 7.03
N LYS A 233 3.47 -7.89 6.36
CA LYS A 233 4.00 -6.69 5.68
C LYS A 233 4.60 -5.71 6.67
N ASP A 234 3.89 -5.40 7.76
CA ASP A 234 4.39 -4.52 8.83
C ASP A 234 5.75 -4.99 9.37
N ALA A 235 5.97 -6.30 9.47
CA ALA A 235 7.24 -6.90 9.89
C ALA A 235 8.33 -6.92 8.79
N ILE A 236 7.95 -7.04 7.51
CA ILE A 236 8.86 -6.91 6.36
C ILE A 236 9.30 -5.44 6.22
N ASP A 237 8.38 -4.49 6.33
CA ASP A 237 8.63 -3.06 6.21
C ASP A 237 9.53 -2.58 7.35
N ALA A 238 9.30 -3.07 8.57
CA ALA A 238 10.17 -2.85 9.73
C ALA A 238 11.54 -3.57 9.67
N ALA A 239 11.77 -4.47 8.72
CA ALA A 239 13.04 -5.19 8.62
C ALA A 239 14.20 -4.26 8.24
N THR A 240 15.29 -4.34 8.99
CA THR A 240 16.54 -3.60 8.76
C THR A 240 17.60 -4.43 8.03
N THR A 241 17.45 -5.75 7.95
CA THR A 241 18.33 -6.65 7.19
C THR A 241 17.55 -7.64 6.32
N ASN A 242 18.21 -8.16 5.29
CA ASN A 242 17.65 -9.10 4.32
C ASN A 242 17.17 -10.39 4.99
N ASP A 243 17.95 -10.96 5.91
CA ASP A 243 17.55 -12.13 6.71
C ASP A 243 16.26 -11.88 7.51
N VAL A 244 16.11 -10.69 8.10
CA VAL A 244 14.90 -10.33 8.87
C VAL A 244 13.69 -10.17 7.94
N ALA A 245 13.86 -9.53 6.77
CA ALA A 245 12.79 -9.43 5.77
C ALA A 245 12.36 -10.82 5.26
N THR A 246 13.33 -11.67 4.92
CA THR A 246 13.11 -13.05 4.46
C THR A 246 12.39 -13.88 5.52
N LYS A 247 12.81 -13.77 6.79
CA LYS A 247 12.15 -14.47 7.89
C LYS A 247 10.72 -13.95 8.13
N ALA A 248 10.50 -12.63 8.10
CA ALA A 248 9.17 -12.04 8.24
C ALA A 248 8.21 -12.53 7.15
N GLY A 249 8.68 -12.70 5.91
CA GLY A 249 7.90 -13.31 4.83
C GLY A 249 7.51 -14.78 5.08
N GLN A 250 8.44 -15.59 5.60
CA GLN A 250 8.18 -17.02 5.92
C GLN A 250 7.31 -17.20 7.17
N ASP A 251 7.54 -16.41 8.22
CA ASP A 251 6.68 -16.36 9.41
C ASP A 251 5.26 -15.90 9.02
N GLY A 252 5.16 -14.89 8.15
CA GLY A 252 3.90 -14.37 7.60
C GLY A 252 3.14 -15.41 6.78
N LYS A 253 3.80 -16.11 5.85
CA LYS A 253 3.24 -17.27 5.14
C LYS A 253 2.71 -18.32 6.11
N THR A 254 3.49 -18.65 7.14
CA THR A 254 3.11 -19.64 8.17
C THR A 254 1.93 -19.19 9.03
N ALA A 255 1.75 -17.87 9.24
CA ALA A 255 0.58 -17.30 9.90
C ALA A 255 -0.67 -17.35 9.00
N ILE A 256 -0.53 -17.06 7.70
CA ILE A 256 -1.62 -17.13 6.72
C ILE A 256 -2.14 -18.56 6.56
N GLU A 257 -1.24 -19.54 6.43
CA GLU A 257 -1.61 -20.97 6.26
C GLU A 257 -2.31 -21.59 7.49
N LYS A 258 -2.41 -20.86 8.63
CA LYS A 258 -3.23 -21.26 9.80
C LYS A 258 -4.71 -20.95 9.68
N ALA A 259 -5.14 -20.11 8.73
CA ALA A 259 -6.55 -19.78 8.52
C ALA A 259 -7.29 -20.92 7.80
N VAL A 260 -7.33 -22.09 8.44
CA VAL A 260 -7.90 -23.34 7.91
C VAL A 260 -9.38 -23.42 8.30
N PRO A 261 -10.31 -23.66 7.35
CA PRO A 261 -11.71 -23.87 7.68
C PRO A 261 -11.94 -25.18 8.43
N THR A 262 -12.81 -25.15 9.43
CA THR A 262 -13.41 -26.35 10.04
C THR A 262 -14.14 -27.18 8.98
N SER A 263 -14.03 -28.50 9.06
CA SER A 263 -14.77 -29.38 8.14
C SER A 263 -16.24 -29.47 8.53
N LEU A 264 -17.08 -29.81 7.55
CA LEU A 264 -18.50 -30.06 7.77
C LEU A 264 -18.74 -31.18 8.79
N GLU A 265 -17.85 -32.17 8.83
CA GLU A 265 -17.97 -33.33 9.71
C GLU A 265 -17.64 -32.97 11.16
N ASP A 266 -16.65 -32.09 11.38
CA ASP A 266 -16.35 -31.53 12.71
C ASP A 266 -17.52 -30.68 13.23
N ALA A 267 -18.11 -29.84 12.36
CA ALA A 267 -19.26 -29.02 12.69
C ALA A 267 -20.51 -29.87 13.02
N LYS A 268 -20.77 -30.93 12.24
CA LYS A 268 -21.84 -31.90 12.53
C LYS A 268 -21.58 -32.68 13.82
N THR A 269 -20.34 -33.07 14.08
CA THR A 269 -19.94 -33.74 15.33
C THR A 269 -20.19 -32.86 16.54
N ALA A 270 -19.78 -31.59 16.50
CA ALA A 270 -20.04 -30.62 17.56
C ALA A 270 -21.54 -30.36 17.78
N ALA A 271 -22.32 -30.18 16.71
CA ALA A 271 -23.76 -30.01 16.78
C ALA A 271 -24.47 -31.25 17.37
N ASN A 272 -24.04 -32.46 16.97
CA ASN A 272 -24.56 -33.71 17.51
C ASN A 272 -24.23 -33.91 18.99
N GLN A 273 -23.08 -33.42 19.47
CA GLN A 273 -22.76 -33.41 20.90
C GLN A 273 -23.70 -32.46 21.67
N VAL A 274 -23.95 -31.24 21.17
CA VAL A 274 -24.90 -30.29 21.80
C VAL A 274 -26.31 -30.90 21.92
N VAL A 275 -26.77 -31.61 20.88
CA VAL A 275 -28.04 -32.35 20.91
C VAL A 275 -27.99 -33.50 21.91
N LYS A 276 -26.87 -34.23 22.03
CA LYS A 276 -26.71 -35.31 23.01
C LYS A 276 -26.77 -34.79 24.45
N ASP A 277 -26.02 -33.73 24.76
CA ASP A 277 -25.98 -33.15 26.10
C ASP A 277 -27.37 -32.63 26.53
N ALA A 278 -28.12 -32.05 25.58
CA ALA A 278 -29.51 -31.65 25.80
C ALA A 278 -30.44 -32.85 26.08
N VAL A 279 -30.32 -33.95 25.34
CA VAL A 279 -31.07 -35.19 25.60
C VAL A 279 -30.76 -35.76 26.97
N ASP A 280 -29.48 -35.98 27.28
CA ASP A 280 -29.07 -36.63 28.52
C ASP A 280 -29.55 -35.81 29.74
N LYS A 281 -29.42 -34.48 29.68
CA LYS A 281 -29.93 -33.54 30.69
C LYS A 281 -31.46 -33.60 30.83
N GLN A 282 -32.21 -33.52 29.72
CA GLN A 282 -33.67 -33.48 29.79
C GLN A 282 -34.27 -34.82 30.23
N LYS A 283 -33.70 -35.95 29.76
CA LYS A 283 -34.09 -37.29 30.22
C LYS A 283 -33.78 -37.51 31.70
N ALA A 284 -32.66 -36.98 32.22
CA ALA A 284 -32.37 -37.02 33.65
C ALA A 284 -33.43 -36.26 34.47
N LEU A 285 -33.88 -35.09 34.00
CA LEU A 285 -34.96 -34.32 34.65
C LEU A 285 -36.30 -35.08 34.63
N ILE A 286 -36.69 -35.68 33.50
CA ILE A 286 -37.93 -36.47 33.35
C ILE A 286 -37.89 -37.71 34.25
N ASN A 287 -36.79 -38.47 34.23
CA ASN A 287 -36.68 -39.71 35.01
C ASN A 287 -36.72 -39.45 36.53
N ASN A 288 -36.10 -38.35 36.98
CA ASN A 288 -36.07 -37.93 38.38
C ASN A 288 -37.35 -37.23 38.85
N ALA A 289 -38.35 -37.01 37.99
CA ALA A 289 -39.63 -36.41 38.37
C ALA A 289 -40.45 -37.39 39.23
N ASN A 290 -40.58 -37.12 40.53
CA ASN A 290 -41.28 -38.02 41.47
C ASN A 290 -42.82 -37.94 41.35
N ASN A 291 -43.36 -36.91 40.69
CA ASN A 291 -44.79 -36.71 40.46
C ASN A 291 -45.33 -37.46 39.22
N LEU A 292 -44.48 -38.06 38.39
CA LEU A 292 -44.84 -38.79 37.16
C LEU A 292 -44.75 -40.31 37.32
N SER A 293 -45.61 -41.04 36.62
CA SER A 293 -45.52 -42.51 36.50
C SER A 293 -44.45 -42.96 35.51
N ASP A 294 -44.03 -44.23 35.58
CA ASP A 294 -43.13 -44.85 34.60
C ASP A 294 -43.66 -44.72 33.14
N GLY A 295 -44.98 -44.83 32.92
CA GLY A 295 -45.59 -44.68 31.59
C GLY A 295 -45.55 -43.24 31.06
N GLU A 296 -45.81 -42.25 31.92
CA GLU A 296 -45.74 -40.83 31.56
C GLU A 296 -44.30 -40.37 31.31
N LYS A 297 -43.35 -40.87 32.11
CA LYS A 297 -41.91 -40.71 31.87
C LYS A 297 -41.50 -41.31 30.53
N GLN A 298 -42.00 -42.50 30.19
CA GLN A 298 -41.73 -43.11 28.90
C GLN A 298 -42.30 -42.27 27.74
N ALA A 299 -43.51 -41.73 27.88
CA ALA A 299 -44.11 -40.85 26.87
C ALA A 299 -43.30 -39.55 26.64
N LEU A 300 -42.85 -38.88 27.71
CA LEU A 300 -42.02 -37.68 27.61
C LEU A 300 -40.60 -37.97 27.10
N ASN A 301 -39.99 -39.09 27.53
CA ASN A 301 -38.71 -39.54 26.99
C ASN A 301 -38.77 -39.83 25.48
N ASN A 302 -39.88 -40.41 25.00
CA ASN A 302 -40.12 -40.64 23.58
C ASN A 302 -40.28 -39.33 22.79
N GLN A 303 -40.87 -38.28 23.39
CA GLN A 303 -40.93 -36.94 22.77
C GLN A 303 -39.54 -36.30 22.68
N VAL A 304 -38.71 -36.45 23.72
CA VAL A 304 -37.30 -36.01 23.69
C VAL A 304 -36.51 -36.75 22.62
N ASP A 305 -36.69 -38.07 22.46
CA ASP A 305 -36.06 -38.83 21.38
C ASP A 305 -36.55 -38.41 19.99
N ALA A 306 -37.84 -38.12 19.83
CA ALA A 306 -38.38 -37.63 18.56
C ALA A 306 -37.79 -36.26 18.18
N ALA A 307 -37.74 -35.30 19.11
CA ALA A 307 -37.10 -34.01 18.91
C ALA A 307 -35.59 -34.16 18.62
N ALA A 308 -34.91 -35.04 19.33
CA ALA A 308 -33.49 -35.32 19.14
C ALA A 308 -33.16 -36.08 17.85
N LYS A 309 -34.12 -36.83 17.30
CA LYS A 309 -34.01 -37.41 15.96
C LYS A 309 -34.21 -36.32 14.90
N THR A 310 -35.25 -35.48 15.02
CA THR A 310 -35.46 -34.35 14.11
C THR A 310 -34.25 -33.41 14.06
N ALA A 311 -33.60 -33.17 15.20
CA ALA A 311 -32.35 -32.42 15.29
C ALA A 311 -31.19 -33.11 14.53
N LYS A 312 -31.00 -34.42 14.72
CA LYS A 312 -29.98 -35.19 13.99
C LYS A 312 -30.24 -35.22 12.49
N ASP A 313 -31.47 -35.49 12.07
CA ASP A 313 -31.88 -35.48 10.66
C ASP A 313 -31.57 -34.12 10.00
N ALA A 314 -31.74 -33.01 10.73
CA ALA A 314 -31.41 -31.66 10.26
C ALA A 314 -29.90 -31.35 10.25
N ILE A 315 -29.13 -31.87 11.22
CA ILE A 315 -27.67 -31.79 11.25
C ILE A 315 -27.08 -32.61 10.08
N ASP A 316 -27.56 -33.83 9.88
CA ASP A 316 -27.10 -34.73 8.82
C ASP A 316 -27.42 -34.14 7.42
N ALA A 317 -28.59 -33.49 7.27
CA ALA A 317 -28.97 -32.76 6.07
C ALA A 317 -28.22 -31.43 5.86
N ALA A 318 -27.47 -30.93 6.84
CA ALA A 318 -26.75 -29.66 6.71
C ALA A 318 -25.63 -29.75 5.65
N THR A 319 -25.57 -28.74 4.77
CA THR A 319 -24.54 -28.62 3.72
C THR A 319 -23.42 -27.65 4.10
N THR A 320 -23.61 -26.80 5.11
CA THR A 320 -22.59 -25.89 5.65
C THR A 320 -22.48 -25.96 7.17
N ASN A 321 -21.34 -25.53 7.70
CA ASN A 321 -21.02 -25.52 9.13
C ASN A 321 -22.03 -24.69 9.94
N ASP A 322 -22.38 -23.49 9.47
CA ASP A 322 -23.41 -22.63 10.08
C ASP A 322 -24.76 -23.34 10.18
N VAL A 323 -25.18 -24.06 9.12
CA VAL A 323 -26.46 -24.79 9.11
C VAL A 323 -26.41 -25.98 10.08
N ALA A 324 -25.29 -26.71 10.17
CA ALA A 324 -25.12 -27.78 11.15
C ALA A 324 -25.17 -27.23 12.59
N THR A 325 -24.44 -26.14 12.86
CA THR A 325 -24.40 -25.46 14.16
C THR A 325 -25.77 -24.96 14.58
N LYS A 326 -26.52 -24.33 13.65
CA LYS A 326 -27.89 -23.87 13.90
C LYS A 326 -28.85 -25.03 14.13
N ALA A 327 -28.78 -26.11 13.36
CA ALA A 327 -29.61 -27.30 13.56
C ALA A 327 -29.38 -27.92 14.96
N GLY A 328 -28.14 -27.91 15.46
CA GLY A 328 -27.82 -28.32 16.84
C GLY A 328 -28.47 -27.44 17.92
N GLN A 329 -28.43 -26.11 17.76
CA GLN A 329 -29.02 -25.17 18.73
C GLN A 329 -30.56 -25.13 18.69
N ASP A 330 -31.14 -25.16 17.48
CA ASP A 330 -32.59 -25.28 17.30
C ASP A 330 -33.09 -26.62 17.87
N GLY A 331 -32.33 -27.70 17.65
CA GLY A 331 -32.57 -29.03 18.24
C GLY A 331 -32.53 -29.03 19.77
N LYS A 332 -31.51 -28.42 20.37
CA LYS A 332 -31.42 -28.21 21.83
C LYS A 332 -32.65 -27.47 22.36
N THR A 333 -33.06 -26.39 21.70
CA THR A 333 -34.24 -25.60 22.09
C THR A 333 -35.54 -26.41 21.97
N ALA A 334 -35.66 -27.27 20.96
CA ALA A 334 -36.79 -28.17 20.81
C ALA A 334 -36.85 -29.25 21.93
N ILE A 335 -35.70 -29.77 22.34
CA ILE A 335 -35.59 -30.75 23.45
C ILE A 335 -35.93 -30.12 24.80
N GLU A 336 -35.38 -28.94 25.11
CA GLU A 336 -35.60 -28.24 26.39
C GLU A 336 -37.06 -27.78 26.60
N LYS A 337 -37.90 -27.83 25.56
CA LYS A 337 -39.34 -27.51 25.64
C LYS A 337 -40.19 -28.59 26.33
N ALA A 338 -39.67 -29.81 26.50
CA ALA A 338 -40.40 -30.94 27.12
C ALA A 338 -40.39 -30.85 28.67
N VAL A 339 -41.13 -29.87 29.22
CA VAL A 339 -41.23 -29.63 30.68
C VAL A 339 -42.18 -30.65 31.35
N PRO A 340 -41.84 -31.20 32.54
CA PRO A 340 -42.76 -32.02 33.31
C PRO A 340 -44.00 -31.25 33.77
N THR A 341 -45.19 -31.77 33.46
CA THR A 341 -46.46 -31.41 34.10
C THR A 341 -46.82 -32.45 35.17
N ASP A 342 -47.86 -32.22 35.97
CA ASP A 342 -48.34 -33.23 36.92
C ASP A 342 -48.99 -34.43 36.21
N SER A 343 -48.94 -35.60 36.87
CA SER A 343 -49.41 -36.88 36.35
C SER A 343 -50.93 -36.95 36.18
N ASP A 344 -51.38 -37.14 34.94
CA ASP A 344 -52.78 -37.44 34.63
C ASP A 344 -53.20 -38.81 35.17
N VAL A 345 -52.31 -39.80 35.23
CA VAL A 345 -52.66 -41.14 35.77
C VAL A 345 -52.88 -41.07 37.28
N LYS A 346 -51.95 -40.46 38.04
CA LYS A 346 -52.14 -40.22 39.48
C LYS A 346 -53.31 -39.28 39.74
N LYS A 347 -53.55 -38.28 38.90
CA LYS A 347 -54.71 -37.38 39.01
C LYS A 347 -56.03 -38.16 38.84
N ASN A 348 -56.19 -38.91 37.76
CA ASN A 348 -57.41 -39.69 37.50
C ASN A 348 -57.66 -40.75 38.59
N ALA A 349 -56.61 -41.37 39.14
CA ALA A 349 -56.73 -42.28 40.28
C ALA A 349 -57.16 -41.55 41.57
N LYS A 350 -56.67 -40.34 41.83
CA LYS A 350 -57.16 -39.49 42.95
C LYS A 350 -58.60 -39.02 42.72
N ASP A 351 -58.96 -38.62 41.50
CA ASP A 351 -60.33 -38.23 41.14
C ASP A 351 -61.31 -39.41 41.30
N ALA A 352 -60.86 -40.65 41.03
CA ALA A 352 -61.64 -41.86 41.28
C ALA A 352 -61.80 -42.17 42.78
N ILE A 353 -60.73 -42.00 43.58
CA ILE A 353 -60.81 -42.04 45.05
C ILE A 353 -61.76 -40.96 45.58
N ASP A 354 -61.70 -39.72 45.07
CA ASP A 354 -62.61 -38.64 45.44
C ASP A 354 -64.05 -38.93 45.00
N LYS A 355 -64.26 -39.66 43.89
CA LYS A 355 -65.58 -40.11 43.46
C LYS A 355 -66.12 -41.25 44.35
N ALA A 356 -65.27 -42.17 44.81
CA ALA A 356 -65.65 -43.22 45.74
C ALA A 356 -65.93 -42.65 47.14
N ALA A 357 -65.07 -41.74 47.61
CA ALA A 357 -65.29 -40.92 48.80
C ALA A 357 -66.61 -40.17 48.71
N LYS A 358 -66.83 -39.41 47.63
CA LYS A 358 -68.09 -38.72 47.39
C LYS A 358 -69.29 -39.67 47.38
N THR A 359 -69.19 -40.85 46.77
CA THR A 359 -70.29 -41.83 46.78
C THR A 359 -70.59 -42.33 48.20
N LYS A 360 -69.55 -42.48 49.04
CA LYS A 360 -69.67 -42.87 50.45
C LYS A 360 -70.21 -41.73 51.32
N ASP A 361 -69.71 -40.52 51.10
CA ASP A 361 -70.11 -39.28 51.77
C ASP A 361 -71.54 -38.88 51.42
N ASP A 362 -71.97 -39.08 50.16
CA ASP A 362 -73.36 -38.90 49.72
C ASP A 362 -74.29 -39.93 50.40
N ALA A 363 -73.83 -41.16 50.63
CA ALA A 363 -74.56 -42.18 51.39
C ALA A 363 -74.59 -41.88 52.90
N ILE A 364 -73.52 -41.30 53.44
CA ILE A 364 -73.44 -40.78 54.81
C ILE A 364 -74.38 -39.56 54.95
N ASP A 365 -74.45 -38.67 53.96
CA ASP A 365 -75.37 -37.52 53.93
C ASP A 365 -76.83 -37.92 53.78
N ALA A 366 -77.13 -38.98 53.03
CA ALA A 366 -78.45 -39.60 52.98
C ALA A 366 -78.86 -40.31 54.29
N SER A 367 -77.92 -40.60 55.20
CA SER A 367 -78.23 -41.24 56.48
C SER A 367 -78.90 -40.28 57.47
N ASN A 368 -79.66 -40.84 58.42
CA ASN A 368 -80.31 -40.06 59.48
C ASN A 368 -79.35 -39.71 60.65
N LEU A 369 -78.04 -39.89 60.48
CA LEU A 369 -77.03 -39.26 61.33
C LEU A 369 -77.13 -37.73 61.26
N THR A 370 -76.31 -37.07 62.06
CA THR A 370 -76.11 -35.62 62.02
C THR A 370 -74.79 -35.29 61.31
N ALA A 371 -74.64 -34.13 60.64
CA ALA A 371 -73.39 -33.63 60.05
C ALA A 371 -72.19 -33.85 60.97
N GLU A 372 -72.13 -33.42 62.22
CA GLU A 372 -70.91 -33.70 63.01
C GLU A 372 -70.68 -35.19 63.35
N GLU A 373 -71.72 -36.04 63.41
CA GLU A 373 -71.53 -37.51 63.41
C GLU A 373 -71.06 -38.02 62.03
N LYS A 374 -71.60 -37.44 60.96
CA LYS A 374 -71.21 -37.63 59.57
C LYS A 374 -69.87 -37.00 59.26
N ASP A 375 -69.35 -36.05 60.03
CA ASP A 375 -68.08 -35.35 59.86
C ASP A 375 -67.03 -36.10 60.65
N ALA A 376 -67.39 -36.73 61.77
CA ALA A 376 -66.59 -37.80 62.36
C ALA A 376 -66.50 -39.02 61.41
N LEU A 377 -67.58 -39.38 60.70
CA LEU A 377 -67.57 -40.48 59.71
C LEU A 377 -66.87 -40.11 58.39
N LYS A 378 -67.16 -38.93 57.83
CA LYS A 378 -66.47 -38.33 56.67
C LYS A 378 -65.03 -38.00 57.00
N LYS A 379 -64.68 -37.73 58.25
CA LYS A 379 -63.27 -37.68 58.66
C LYS A 379 -62.64 -39.07 58.60
N LYS A 380 -63.32 -40.15 59.02
CA LYS A 380 -62.81 -41.52 58.78
C LYS A 380 -62.70 -41.82 57.28
N VAL A 381 -63.68 -41.42 56.46
CA VAL A 381 -63.56 -41.52 55.00
C VAL A 381 -62.41 -40.68 54.48
N ALA A 382 -62.19 -39.46 54.98
CA ALA A 382 -61.11 -38.57 54.59
C ALA A 382 -59.73 -39.07 55.06
N ASP A 383 -59.66 -39.74 56.20
CA ASP A 383 -58.45 -40.39 56.71
C ASP A 383 -58.10 -41.61 55.83
N GLU A 384 -59.09 -42.44 55.44
CA GLU A 384 -58.91 -43.55 54.47
C GLU A 384 -58.62 -43.04 53.05
N VAL A 385 -59.25 -41.93 52.61
CA VAL A 385 -58.93 -41.23 51.36
C VAL A 385 -57.51 -40.69 51.41
N LYS A 386 -57.06 -40.15 52.55
CA LYS A 386 -55.69 -39.70 52.72
C LYS A 386 -54.74 -40.89 52.58
N ILE A 387 -55.00 -42.00 53.25
CA ILE A 387 -54.22 -43.24 53.11
C ILE A 387 -54.22 -43.73 51.66
N ALA A 388 -55.35 -43.70 50.95
CA ALA A 388 -55.44 -44.09 49.55
C ALA A 388 -54.64 -43.14 48.63
N LYS A 389 -54.74 -41.82 48.84
CA LYS A 389 -54.01 -40.80 48.08
C LYS A 389 -52.51 -40.84 48.36
N ASP A 390 -52.10 -40.95 49.63
CA ASP A 390 -50.70 -41.16 50.04
C ASP A 390 -50.10 -42.40 49.34
N ASN A 391 -50.86 -43.50 49.25
CA ASN A 391 -50.45 -44.71 48.54
C ASN A 391 -50.39 -44.52 47.01
N ILE A 392 -51.32 -43.76 46.40
CA ILE A 392 -51.29 -43.38 44.97
C ILE A 392 -50.09 -42.46 44.68
N ASP A 393 -49.71 -41.59 45.61
CA ASP A 393 -48.53 -40.74 45.50
C ASP A 393 -47.23 -41.53 45.64
N ALA A 394 -47.17 -42.49 46.58
CA ALA A 394 -46.04 -43.39 46.74
C ALA A 394 -45.86 -44.42 45.60
N ALA A 395 -46.94 -44.82 44.91
CA ALA A 395 -46.90 -45.77 43.81
C ALA A 395 -46.18 -45.21 42.57
N THR A 396 -45.13 -45.88 42.08
CA THR A 396 -44.31 -45.38 40.97
C THR A 396 -44.76 -45.85 39.58
N LYS A 397 -45.56 -46.91 39.50
CA LYS A 397 -46.05 -47.51 38.25
C LYS A 397 -47.56 -47.36 38.09
N ASP A 398 -48.04 -47.30 36.86
CA ASP A 398 -49.47 -47.19 36.56
C ASP A 398 -50.29 -48.38 37.10
N ALA A 399 -49.72 -49.59 37.08
CA ALA A 399 -50.33 -50.78 37.68
C ALA A 399 -50.40 -50.70 39.22
N ASP A 400 -49.38 -50.10 39.86
CA ASP A 400 -49.33 -49.93 41.31
C ASP A 400 -50.29 -48.80 41.75
N VAL A 401 -50.41 -47.73 40.96
CA VAL A 401 -51.41 -46.65 41.12
C VAL A 401 -52.83 -47.22 40.98
N THR A 402 -53.08 -48.06 39.97
CA THR A 402 -54.38 -48.73 39.77
C THR A 402 -54.71 -49.67 40.94
N THR A 403 -53.70 -50.35 41.49
CA THR A 403 -53.84 -51.22 42.67
C THR A 403 -54.11 -50.41 43.95
N ALA A 404 -53.42 -49.28 44.14
CA ALA A 404 -53.65 -48.37 45.26
C ALA A 404 -55.05 -47.74 45.22
N GLN A 405 -55.51 -47.32 44.03
CA GLN A 405 -56.89 -46.88 43.80
C GLN A 405 -57.89 -47.99 44.19
N THR A 406 -57.76 -49.19 43.62
CA THR A 406 -58.68 -50.31 43.87
C THR A 406 -58.75 -50.67 45.36
N ASN A 407 -57.62 -50.66 46.06
CA ASN A 407 -57.57 -50.93 47.50
C ASN A 407 -58.17 -49.77 48.33
N GLY A 408 -57.94 -48.52 47.94
CA GLY A 408 -58.53 -47.34 48.58
C GLY A 408 -60.04 -47.28 48.42
N GLU A 409 -60.56 -47.50 47.22
CA GLU A 409 -62.00 -47.63 46.95
C GLU A 409 -62.62 -48.72 47.84
N LYS A 410 -61.93 -49.86 48.00
CA LYS A 410 -62.38 -50.96 48.87
C LYS A 410 -62.38 -50.59 50.35
N ALA A 411 -61.37 -49.86 50.83
CA ALA A 411 -61.30 -49.39 52.23
C ALA A 411 -62.40 -48.37 52.55
N ILE A 412 -62.56 -47.36 51.69
CA ILE A 412 -63.63 -46.35 51.77
C ILE A 412 -65.02 -47.01 51.79
N ASN A 413 -65.25 -47.99 50.92
CA ASN A 413 -66.51 -48.72 50.89
C ASN A 413 -66.77 -49.56 52.15
N ALA A 414 -65.73 -50.01 52.87
CA ALA A 414 -65.85 -50.82 54.08
C ALA A 414 -66.22 -50.02 55.35
N VAL A 415 -66.25 -48.68 55.32
CA VAL A 415 -66.67 -47.86 56.47
C VAL A 415 -68.18 -48.08 56.76
N GLU A 416 -68.51 -48.60 57.94
CA GLU A 416 -69.90 -48.86 58.35
C GLU A 416 -70.63 -47.57 58.79
N ILE A 417 -71.95 -47.48 58.55
CA ILE A 417 -72.78 -46.32 58.88
C ILE A 417 -73.72 -46.65 60.06
N PRO A 418 -73.53 -46.05 61.26
CA PRO A 418 -74.33 -46.32 62.45
C PRO A 418 -75.62 -45.46 62.53
N THR A 419 -76.39 -45.66 63.61
CA THR A 419 -77.52 -44.80 64.01
C THR A 419 -77.07 -43.65 64.91
N SER A 420 -77.80 -42.53 64.89
CA SER A 420 -77.43 -41.30 65.62
C SER A 420 -77.54 -41.44 67.14
N ALA A 421 -76.47 -41.06 67.85
CA ALA A 421 -76.46 -40.98 69.30
C ALA A 421 -77.01 -39.63 69.76
N SER A 422 -76.54 -38.52 69.18
CA SER A 422 -76.89 -37.17 69.65
C SER A 422 -78.36 -36.83 69.47
N LYS A 423 -79.06 -37.38 68.46
CA LYS A 423 -80.53 -37.23 68.31
C LYS A 423 -81.30 -37.78 69.51
N THR A 424 -80.74 -38.78 70.20
CA THR A 424 -81.34 -39.38 71.39
C THR A 424 -81.16 -38.48 72.61
N ASP A 425 -79.97 -37.90 72.80
CA ASP A 425 -79.71 -36.94 73.89
C ASP A 425 -80.42 -35.59 73.64
N ALA A 426 -80.56 -35.20 72.38
CA ALA A 426 -81.16 -33.95 71.92
C ALA A 426 -82.63 -33.78 72.34
N ILE A 427 -83.47 -34.80 72.14
CA ILE A 427 -84.90 -34.68 72.45
C ILE A 427 -85.13 -34.47 73.95
N ASN A 428 -84.21 -34.94 74.80
CA ASN A 428 -84.34 -34.84 76.26
C ASN A 428 -84.16 -33.41 76.77
N ALA A 429 -83.15 -32.65 76.31
CA ALA A 429 -82.87 -31.33 76.87
C ALA A 429 -83.88 -30.23 76.47
N ILE A 430 -84.66 -30.41 75.40
CA ILE A 430 -85.82 -29.52 75.06
C ILE A 430 -86.69 -29.25 76.28
N ASN A 431 -87.08 -30.33 76.93
CA ASN A 431 -88.07 -30.34 77.98
C ASN A 431 -87.53 -29.68 79.25
N THR A 432 -86.20 -29.57 79.37
CA THR A 432 -85.51 -28.82 80.43
C THR A 432 -85.62 -27.31 80.18
N ALA A 433 -85.11 -26.80 79.06
CA ALA A 433 -84.96 -25.34 78.90
C ALA A 433 -86.28 -24.58 78.67
N LEU A 434 -87.39 -25.28 78.43
CA LEU A 434 -88.74 -24.70 78.50
C LEU A 434 -89.06 -24.11 79.88
N ALA A 435 -88.39 -24.58 80.94
CA ALA A 435 -88.33 -23.92 82.22
C ALA A 435 -87.33 -22.73 82.21
N ASP A 436 -86.13 -22.93 81.67
CA ASP A 436 -85.02 -21.97 81.75
C ASP A 436 -85.27 -20.64 81.03
N LYS A 437 -85.77 -20.60 79.77
CA LYS A 437 -85.96 -19.28 79.12
C LYS A 437 -86.92 -18.41 79.89
N LYS A 438 -88.00 -18.99 80.45
CA LYS A 438 -89.00 -18.23 81.23
C LYS A 438 -88.38 -17.50 82.42
N ALA A 439 -87.27 -18.00 82.97
CA ALA A 439 -86.44 -17.24 83.91
C ALA A 439 -85.53 -16.23 83.20
N ALA A 440 -84.81 -16.65 82.17
CA ALA A 440 -83.81 -15.82 81.48
C ALA A 440 -84.38 -14.60 80.71
N ILE A 441 -85.67 -14.55 80.33
CA ILE A 441 -86.28 -13.35 79.71
C ILE A 441 -86.14 -12.14 80.63
N ASN A 442 -86.41 -12.37 81.91
CA ASN A 442 -86.36 -11.39 82.99
C ASN A 442 -84.92 -10.93 83.31
N GLY A 443 -83.91 -11.41 82.57
CA GLY A 443 -82.48 -11.07 82.74
C GLY A 443 -81.75 -10.71 81.45
N THR A 444 -82.45 -10.32 80.38
CA THR A 444 -81.83 -9.95 79.08
C THR A 444 -81.45 -8.47 78.96
N ASN A 445 -80.53 -8.14 78.02
CA ASN A 445 -80.12 -6.77 77.70
C ASN A 445 -81.00 -6.07 76.61
N LEU A 446 -82.28 -6.44 76.61
CA LEU A 446 -83.35 -5.66 76.00
C LEU A 446 -83.64 -4.38 76.79
N THR A 447 -84.38 -3.46 76.18
CA THR A 447 -85.16 -2.48 76.96
C THR A 447 -86.21 -3.21 77.81
N ASP A 448 -86.62 -2.61 78.92
CA ASP A 448 -87.52 -3.28 79.86
C ASP A 448 -88.94 -3.45 79.28
N GLU A 449 -89.32 -2.56 78.37
CA GLU A 449 -90.56 -2.55 77.59
C GLU A 449 -90.67 -3.75 76.64
N GLU A 450 -89.58 -4.14 75.96
CA GLU A 450 -89.59 -5.24 75.00
C GLU A 450 -89.83 -6.58 75.72
N LYS A 451 -89.16 -6.83 76.86
CA LYS A 451 -89.10 -8.12 77.59
C LYS A 451 -90.46 -8.82 77.78
N SER A 452 -91.51 -8.05 78.03
CA SER A 452 -92.82 -8.58 78.44
C SER A 452 -93.60 -9.28 77.31
N ALA A 453 -93.47 -8.84 76.07
CA ALA A 453 -94.24 -9.37 74.93
C ALA A 453 -93.89 -10.82 74.54
N LEU A 454 -92.87 -11.39 75.19
CA LEU A 454 -92.00 -12.38 74.59
C LEU A 454 -92.10 -13.73 75.31
N VAL A 455 -92.33 -13.72 76.64
CA VAL A 455 -92.58 -14.91 77.48
C VAL A 455 -93.62 -15.86 76.87
N ASN A 456 -94.63 -15.32 76.18
CA ASN A 456 -95.71 -16.08 75.56
C ASN A 456 -95.29 -16.87 74.29
N LYS A 457 -94.09 -16.64 73.74
CA LYS A 457 -93.65 -17.19 72.44
C LYS A 457 -92.94 -18.56 72.52
N ALA A 458 -92.28 -18.93 73.63
CA ALA A 458 -91.53 -20.20 73.76
C ALA A 458 -92.48 -21.38 73.77
N GLN A 459 -93.62 -21.16 74.43
CA GLN A 459 -94.55 -22.24 74.76
C GLN A 459 -95.14 -22.90 73.52
N LYS A 460 -95.14 -22.19 72.37
CA LYS A 460 -95.43 -22.76 71.05
C LYS A 460 -94.20 -23.38 70.40
N ILE A 461 -93.05 -22.71 70.46
CA ILE A 461 -91.88 -23.08 69.67
C ILE A 461 -91.20 -24.37 70.18
N ALA A 462 -91.34 -24.68 71.48
CA ALA A 462 -90.95 -25.96 72.06
C ALA A 462 -91.42 -27.17 71.22
N ASP A 463 -92.69 -27.14 70.81
CA ASP A 463 -93.36 -28.25 70.14
C ASP A 463 -92.96 -28.34 68.66
N ASP A 464 -92.81 -27.18 67.99
CA ASP A 464 -92.29 -27.09 66.61
C ASP A 464 -90.88 -27.69 66.51
N ALA A 465 -90.09 -27.60 67.59
CA ALA A 465 -88.68 -27.93 67.60
C ALA A 465 -88.33 -29.41 67.84
N ILE A 466 -89.12 -30.14 68.64
CA ILE A 466 -88.95 -31.61 68.75
C ILE A 466 -89.15 -32.26 67.37
N ALA A 467 -90.07 -31.72 66.57
CA ALA A 467 -90.24 -32.12 65.17
C ALA A 467 -89.04 -31.72 64.30
N ASN A 468 -88.33 -30.63 64.62
CA ASN A 468 -87.10 -30.24 63.94
C ASN A 468 -85.91 -31.13 64.31
N ILE A 469 -85.74 -31.64 65.55
CA ILE A 469 -84.65 -32.58 65.89
C ILE A 469 -84.66 -33.80 64.98
N ASN A 470 -85.84 -34.35 64.74
CA ASN A 470 -86.02 -35.54 63.93
C ASN A 470 -85.78 -35.27 62.43
N LYS A 471 -85.98 -34.01 61.98
CA LYS A 471 -85.59 -33.53 60.64
C LYS A 471 -84.13 -33.09 60.54
N ALA A 472 -83.49 -32.78 61.65
CA ALA A 472 -82.23 -32.05 61.67
C ALA A 472 -81.03 -32.91 61.31
N THR A 473 -79.97 -32.24 60.86
CA THR A 473 -78.94 -32.85 60.03
C THR A 473 -77.51 -32.49 60.43
N THR A 474 -77.22 -31.96 61.64
CA THR A 474 -75.86 -31.62 62.19
C THR A 474 -75.83 -31.82 63.72
N ASN A 475 -74.73 -32.21 64.41
CA ASN A 475 -74.73 -32.25 65.89
C ASN A 475 -74.80 -30.82 66.43
N ASN A 476 -74.37 -29.77 65.71
CA ASN A 476 -74.96 -28.44 65.84
C ASN A 476 -76.47 -28.59 65.59
N ALA A 477 -77.06 -28.53 64.40
CA ALA A 477 -78.53 -28.55 64.16
C ALA A 477 -79.41 -29.61 64.89
N VAL A 478 -78.87 -30.61 65.58
CA VAL A 478 -79.51 -31.58 66.49
C VAL A 478 -79.23 -31.24 67.95
N ASN A 479 -78.01 -30.87 68.38
CA ASN A 479 -77.86 -30.10 69.62
C ASN A 479 -78.51 -28.73 69.52
N THR A 480 -78.84 -28.27 68.31
CA THR A 480 -79.35 -27.00 67.77
C THR A 480 -80.58 -27.28 66.90
N ALA A 481 -81.31 -28.33 67.27
CA ALA A 481 -82.78 -28.39 67.25
C ALA A 481 -83.26 -28.92 68.60
N LYS A 482 -82.38 -29.61 69.35
CA LYS A 482 -82.27 -29.48 70.81
C LYS A 482 -82.02 -28.04 71.17
N GLU A 483 -81.23 -27.25 70.44
CA GLU A 483 -80.97 -25.82 70.72
C GLU A 483 -81.77 -24.94 69.76
N ASN A 484 -82.03 -25.16 68.47
CA ASN A 484 -83.27 -24.63 67.86
C ASN A 484 -84.56 -25.40 68.29
N GLY A 485 -84.62 -25.62 69.61
CA GLY A 485 -85.68 -26.06 70.50
C GLY A 485 -85.49 -25.51 71.91
N VAL A 486 -84.47 -25.88 72.70
CA VAL A 486 -83.99 -25.25 73.97
C VAL A 486 -83.79 -23.75 73.80
N GLU A 487 -83.28 -23.35 72.65
CA GLU A 487 -82.89 -22.05 72.10
C GLU A 487 -83.70 -21.70 70.83
N THR A 488 -84.89 -22.28 70.63
CA THR A 488 -86.02 -21.51 70.05
C THR A 488 -87.20 -21.42 71.03
N ILE A 489 -87.07 -22.09 72.17
CA ILE A 489 -87.54 -21.69 73.49
C ILE A 489 -86.69 -20.53 73.98
N ASN A 490 -85.36 -20.65 74.06
CA ASN A 490 -84.46 -19.52 74.37
C ASN A 490 -84.46 -18.50 73.23
N ASN A 491 -84.87 -18.87 72.01
CA ASN A 491 -85.28 -17.93 70.96
C ASN A 491 -86.81 -17.95 70.75
N ILE A 492 -87.57 -17.91 71.87
CA ILE A 492 -88.33 -16.68 72.07
C ILE A 492 -87.35 -15.59 71.70
N ASN A 493 -87.61 -14.93 70.58
CA ASN A 493 -86.96 -13.67 70.30
C ASN A 493 -87.24 -12.78 71.52
N VAL A 494 -86.28 -12.75 72.45
CA VAL A 494 -86.18 -11.83 73.57
C VAL A 494 -85.14 -10.86 73.06
N PRO A 495 -85.48 -10.06 72.01
CA PRO A 495 -84.59 -9.75 70.90
C PRO A 495 -83.17 -9.57 71.42
N ASP A 496 -82.30 -10.52 71.09
CA ASP A 496 -80.96 -10.59 71.69
C ASP A 496 -80.22 -9.26 71.47
N THR A 497 -80.63 -8.58 70.41
CA THR A 497 -80.51 -7.15 70.14
C THR A 497 -81.89 -6.47 70.09
N SER A 498 -82.10 -5.42 70.91
CA SER A 498 -83.31 -4.57 70.89
C SER A 498 -83.61 -4.01 69.49
N ALA A 499 -84.88 -3.81 69.14
CA ALA A 499 -85.27 -3.20 67.86
C ALA A 499 -84.66 -1.80 67.66
N THR A 500 -84.46 -1.04 68.75
CA THR A 500 -83.76 0.25 68.71
C THR A 500 -82.26 0.08 68.51
N LYS A 501 -81.64 -0.98 69.08
CA LYS A 501 -80.25 -1.34 68.80
C LYS A 501 -80.07 -1.67 67.33
N ASP A 502 -81.02 -2.38 66.73
CA ASP A 502 -80.88 -2.78 65.33
C ASP A 502 -81.20 -1.65 64.36
N ALA A 503 -82.08 -0.70 64.71
CA ALA A 503 -82.17 0.57 64.02
C ALA A 503 -80.83 1.34 64.06
N ALA A 504 -80.14 1.36 65.20
CA ALA A 504 -78.82 1.96 65.34
C ALA A 504 -77.73 1.21 64.53
N LYS A 505 -77.70 -0.12 64.55
CA LYS A 505 -76.76 -0.91 63.73
C LYS A 505 -77.00 -0.71 62.23
N ASN A 506 -78.25 -0.62 61.78
CA ASN A 506 -78.58 -0.34 60.38
C ASN A 506 -78.21 1.08 59.93
N ALA A 507 -78.08 2.04 60.85
CA ALA A 507 -77.56 3.37 60.54
C ALA A 507 -76.02 3.36 60.45
N ILE A 508 -75.35 2.61 61.34
CA ILE A 508 -73.92 2.28 61.25
C ILE A 508 -73.58 1.61 59.91
N ASP A 509 -74.39 0.64 59.46
CA ASP A 509 -74.19 -0.04 58.17
C ASP A 509 -74.44 0.87 56.95
N GLN A 510 -75.31 1.89 57.07
CA GLN A 510 -75.44 2.93 56.06
C GLN A 510 -74.26 3.91 56.03
N ALA A 511 -73.72 4.28 57.19
CA ALA A 511 -72.50 5.09 57.28
C ALA A 511 -71.29 4.35 56.69
N ALA A 512 -71.16 3.06 56.98
CA ALA A 512 -70.16 2.17 56.40
C ALA A 512 -70.26 2.12 54.87
N LYS A 513 -71.45 1.81 54.35
CA LYS A 513 -71.69 1.76 52.91
C LYS A 513 -71.40 3.08 52.21
N THR A 514 -71.81 4.21 52.79
CA THR A 514 -71.51 5.56 52.26
C THR A 514 -69.99 5.82 52.22
N LYS A 515 -69.23 5.23 53.14
CA LYS A 515 -67.76 5.33 53.18
C LYS A 515 -67.08 4.39 52.18
N ASP A 516 -67.60 3.19 52.00
CA ASP A 516 -67.10 2.22 51.02
C ASP A 516 -67.38 2.67 49.57
N ASP A 517 -68.55 3.24 49.31
CA ASP A 517 -68.88 3.87 48.02
C ASP A 517 -67.90 5.02 47.69
N ALA A 518 -67.41 5.75 48.70
CA ALA A 518 -66.39 6.79 48.54
C ALA A 518 -64.96 6.22 48.36
N ILE A 519 -64.65 5.08 48.99
CA ILE A 519 -63.39 4.33 48.75
C ILE A 519 -63.38 3.78 47.31
N ASP A 520 -64.49 3.23 46.82
CA ASP A 520 -64.61 2.73 45.45
C ASP A 520 -64.48 3.84 44.40
N ALA A 521 -64.97 5.05 44.70
CA ALA A 521 -64.81 6.23 43.84
C ALA A 521 -63.38 6.82 43.80
N SER A 522 -62.46 6.39 44.67
CA SER A 522 -61.08 6.91 44.73
C SER A 522 -60.17 6.40 43.59
N ASN A 523 -59.01 7.05 43.40
CA ASN A 523 -57.99 6.70 42.39
C ASN A 523 -56.96 5.64 42.88
N LEU A 524 -57.30 4.88 43.92
CA LEU A 524 -56.48 3.82 44.51
C LEU A 524 -56.57 2.48 43.72
N THR A 525 -55.59 1.60 43.89
CA THR A 525 -55.66 0.23 43.31
C THR A 525 -56.71 -0.63 44.00
N ALA A 526 -57.02 -1.80 43.43
CA ALA A 526 -57.98 -2.73 44.03
C ALA A 526 -57.52 -3.22 45.42
N GLU A 527 -56.21 -3.50 45.59
CA GLU A 527 -55.60 -3.97 46.82
C GLU A 527 -55.57 -2.87 47.91
N GLU A 528 -55.32 -1.63 47.50
CA GLU A 528 -55.39 -0.45 48.38
C GLU A 528 -56.83 -0.23 48.89
N LYS A 529 -57.84 -0.37 48.01
CA LYS A 529 -59.28 -0.25 48.36
C LYS A 529 -59.75 -1.37 49.29
N ASP A 530 -59.42 -2.63 48.99
CA ASP A 530 -59.76 -3.79 49.82
C ASP A 530 -59.15 -3.71 51.24
N THR A 531 -58.04 -3.00 51.39
CA THR A 531 -57.40 -2.78 52.69
C THR A 531 -58.12 -1.69 53.51
N LEU A 532 -58.56 -0.61 52.85
CA LEU A 532 -59.35 0.45 53.49
C LEU A 532 -60.74 -0.04 53.92
N LYS A 533 -61.42 -0.83 53.10
CA LYS A 533 -62.73 -1.42 53.44
C LYS A 533 -62.67 -2.28 54.72
N LYS A 534 -61.62 -3.09 54.88
CA LYS A 534 -61.38 -3.85 56.13
C LYS A 534 -61.18 -2.97 57.37
N THR A 535 -60.77 -1.71 57.20
CA THR A 535 -60.69 -0.73 58.30
C THR A 535 -62.05 -0.10 58.60
N VAL A 536 -62.91 0.10 57.59
CA VAL A 536 -64.32 0.47 57.78
C VAL A 536 -65.05 -0.65 58.54
N ASP A 537 -64.90 -1.92 58.11
CA ASP A 537 -65.43 -3.10 58.80
C ASP A 537 -65.02 -3.15 60.29
N ALA A 538 -63.77 -2.80 60.61
CA ALA A 538 -63.26 -2.85 61.98
C ALA A 538 -63.96 -1.83 62.90
N GLU A 539 -64.13 -0.58 62.46
CA GLU A 539 -64.83 0.45 63.24
C GLU A 539 -66.36 0.22 63.26
N VAL A 540 -66.94 -0.38 62.21
CA VAL A 540 -68.33 -0.89 62.21
C VAL A 540 -68.56 -1.89 63.33
N ASN A 541 -67.72 -2.92 63.43
CA ASN A 541 -67.88 -3.96 64.45
C ASN A 541 -67.73 -3.40 65.88
N LYS A 542 -66.81 -2.44 66.06
CA LYS A 542 -66.60 -1.71 67.32
C LYS A 542 -67.79 -0.83 67.71
N ALA A 543 -68.41 -0.13 66.74
CA ALA A 543 -69.62 0.65 66.95
C ALA A 543 -70.82 -0.25 67.31
N LYS A 544 -71.01 -1.37 66.60
CA LYS A 544 -72.04 -2.37 66.91
C LYS A 544 -71.89 -2.93 68.33
N ALA A 545 -70.68 -3.26 68.76
CA ALA A 545 -70.41 -3.72 70.12
C ALA A 545 -70.78 -2.68 71.21
N ALA A 546 -70.56 -1.38 70.96
CA ALA A 546 -70.98 -0.32 71.88
C ALA A 546 -72.51 -0.17 71.94
N ILE A 547 -73.20 -0.32 70.80
CA ILE A 547 -74.67 -0.35 70.71
C ILE A 547 -75.24 -1.55 71.49
N ASP A 548 -74.60 -2.72 71.41
CA ASP A 548 -75.09 -3.93 72.08
C ASP A 548 -74.93 -3.91 73.61
N ALA A 549 -73.97 -3.14 74.13
CA ALA A 549 -73.75 -2.96 75.56
C ALA A 549 -74.84 -2.08 76.23
N ALA A 550 -75.38 -1.07 75.54
CA ALA A 550 -76.37 -0.15 76.07
C ALA A 550 -77.67 -0.86 76.56
N THR A 551 -78.29 -0.39 77.65
CA THR A 551 -79.45 -1.07 78.27
C THR A 551 -80.79 -0.41 77.97
N LYS A 552 -80.79 0.79 77.36
CA LYS A 552 -81.98 1.62 77.07
C LYS A 552 -81.86 2.34 75.73
N ASP A 553 -82.99 2.66 75.11
CA ASP A 553 -83.11 3.34 73.80
C ASP A 553 -82.27 4.63 73.67
N ALA A 554 -82.15 5.41 74.73
CA ALA A 554 -81.40 6.67 74.72
C ALA A 554 -79.87 6.46 74.66
N ASP A 555 -79.36 5.45 75.36
CA ASP A 555 -77.93 5.13 75.40
C ASP A 555 -77.50 4.49 74.08
N VAL A 556 -78.37 3.66 73.51
CA VAL A 556 -78.26 3.11 72.15
C VAL A 556 -78.10 4.20 71.09
N LYS A 557 -78.89 5.29 71.21
CA LYS A 557 -78.81 6.46 70.32
C LYS A 557 -77.46 7.19 70.40
N THR A 558 -76.85 7.21 71.58
CA THR A 558 -75.53 7.82 71.80
C THR A 558 -74.44 6.97 71.15
N ALA A 559 -74.46 5.65 71.38
CA ALA A 559 -73.53 4.70 70.78
C ALA A 559 -73.61 4.68 69.23
N GLN A 560 -74.83 4.82 68.67
CA GLN A 560 -75.04 5.06 67.24
C GLN A 560 -74.25 6.27 66.74
N THR A 561 -74.43 7.42 67.41
CA THR A 561 -73.90 8.72 66.96
C THR A 561 -72.37 8.76 66.99
N ASP A 562 -71.73 8.21 68.03
CA ASP A 562 -70.27 8.14 68.11
C ASP A 562 -69.67 7.11 67.13
N GLY A 563 -70.39 6.02 66.84
CA GLY A 563 -69.98 5.04 65.83
C GLY A 563 -70.03 5.58 64.40
N GLU A 564 -71.12 6.28 64.03
CA GLU A 564 -71.24 6.98 62.74
C GLU A 564 -70.09 7.99 62.56
N LYS A 565 -69.74 8.70 63.64
CA LYS A 565 -68.62 9.66 63.66
C LYS A 565 -67.26 8.98 63.49
N ALA A 566 -67.04 7.81 64.09
CA ALA A 566 -65.80 7.04 63.94
C ALA A 566 -65.60 6.55 62.49
N ILE A 567 -66.64 5.96 61.89
CA ILE A 567 -66.61 5.44 60.51
C ILE A 567 -66.37 6.58 59.49
N ASN A 568 -67.08 7.70 59.66
CA ASN A 568 -66.87 8.88 58.81
C ASN A 568 -65.44 9.44 58.94
N SER A 569 -64.75 9.22 60.05
CA SER A 569 -63.37 9.66 60.31
C SER A 569 -62.28 8.74 59.72
N VAL A 570 -62.63 7.60 59.10
CA VAL A 570 -61.65 6.78 58.36
C VAL A 570 -61.07 7.61 57.19
N ASN A 571 -59.74 7.71 57.10
CA ASN A 571 -59.09 8.52 56.08
C ASN A 571 -59.04 7.80 54.73
N VAL A 572 -59.47 8.46 53.65
CA VAL A 572 -59.38 7.93 52.27
C VAL A 572 -58.35 8.77 51.51
N PRO A 573 -57.17 8.23 51.15
CA PRO A 573 -56.15 8.98 50.41
C PRO A 573 -56.57 9.30 48.96
N ASP A 574 -56.27 10.51 48.48
CA ASP A 574 -56.56 10.95 47.12
C ASP A 574 -55.60 10.37 46.05
N THR A 575 -54.47 9.79 46.46
CA THR A 575 -53.39 9.30 45.57
C THR A 575 -52.91 7.89 45.93
N SER A 576 -52.54 7.12 44.90
CA SER A 576 -52.06 5.73 44.98
C SER A 576 -50.54 5.68 44.95
N ALA A 577 -49.91 4.96 45.89
CA ALA A 577 -48.46 4.98 46.07
C ALA A 577 -47.71 4.12 45.04
N THR A 578 -48.37 3.12 44.45
CA THR A 578 -47.76 2.15 43.53
C THR A 578 -47.55 2.72 42.13
N LYS A 579 -48.53 3.48 41.62
CA LYS A 579 -48.52 4.11 40.29
C LYS A 579 -47.42 5.17 40.13
N ASP A 580 -47.20 5.98 41.15
CA ASP A 580 -46.24 7.08 41.07
C ASP A 580 -44.80 6.55 41.09
N ALA A 581 -44.52 5.51 41.88
CA ALA A 581 -43.25 4.77 41.82
C ALA A 581 -42.99 4.14 40.44
N ALA A 582 -44.02 3.67 39.73
CA ALA A 582 -43.89 3.16 38.37
C ALA A 582 -43.55 4.26 37.34
N LYS A 583 -44.09 5.48 37.52
CA LYS A 583 -43.73 6.63 36.68
C LYS A 583 -42.28 7.06 36.89
N ASP A 584 -41.81 7.10 38.13
CA ASP A 584 -40.45 7.53 38.41
C ASP A 584 -39.42 6.49 37.94
N ALA A 585 -39.70 5.19 38.11
CA ALA A 585 -38.88 4.13 37.51
C ALA A 585 -38.82 4.20 35.96
N ALA A 586 -39.90 4.66 35.30
CA ALA A 586 -39.92 4.89 33.85
C ALA A 586 -39.10 6.13 33.44
N LYS A 587 -39.12 7.22 34.23
CA LYS A 587 -38.28 8.42 34.00
C LYS A 587 -36.79 8.08 34.16
N ASP A 588 -36.46 7.27 35.17
CA ASP A 588 -35.12 6.73 35.44
C ASP A 588 -34.55 5.94 34.24
N ALA A 589 -35.40 5.20 33.52
CA ALA A 589 -35.03 4.46 32.33
C ALA A 589 -34.78 5.40 31.12
N ILE A 590 -35.60 6.44 30.97
CA ILE A 590 -35.40 7.49 29.97
C ILE A 590 -34.08 8.23 30.21
N ASP A 591 -33.74 8.59 31.44
CA ASP A 591 -32.46 9.27 31.76
C ASP A 591 -31.24 8.36 31.54
N LYS A 592 -31.37 7.05 31.77
CA LYS A 592 -30.32 6.07 31.41
C LYS A 592 -30.13 5.97 29.89
N ALA A 593 -31.22 5.91 29.12
CA ALA A 593 -31.16 5.89 27.65
C ALA A 593 -30.55 7.20 27.09
N ALA A 594 -30.94 8.35 27.67
CA ALA A 594 -30.36 9.65 27.34
C ALA A 594 -28.85 9.68 27.60
N LYS A 595 -28.42 9.26 28.79
CA LYS A 595 -27.01 9.20 29.14
C LYS A 595 -26.21 8.30 28.19
N THR A 596 -26.71 7.11 27.86
CA THR A 596 -26.04 6.23 26.87
C THR A 596 -25.92 6.89 25.49
N LYS A 597 -26.88 7.74 25.10
CA LYS A 597 -26.83 8.47 23.84
C LYS A 597 -25.87 9.65 23.87
N ASP A 598 -25.85 10.41 24.96
CA ASP A 598 -24.93 11.53 25.17
C ASP A 598 -23.47 11.06 25.31
N ASP A 599 -23.23 9.95 26.01
CA ASP A 599 -21.91 9.30 26.11
C ASP A 599 -21.39 8.87 24.73
N ALA A 600 -22.28 8.43 23.82
CA ALA A 600 -21.94 8.10 22.43
C ALA A 600 -21.70 9.35 21.55
N ILE A 601 -22.42 10.45 21.79
CA ILE A 601 -22.15 11.74 21.14
C ILE A 601 -20.78 12.28 21.57
N ASP A 602 -20.43 12.19 22.86
CA ASP A 602 -19.13 12.63 23.36
C ASP A 602 -17.96 11.82 22.78
N ALA A 603 -18.15 10.52 22.54
CA ALA A 603 -17.15 9.65 21.92
C ALA A 603 -16.92 9.89 20.41
N SER A 604 -17.76 10.65 19.72
CA SER A 604 -17.63 10.94 18.29
C SER A 604 -16.48 11.92 17.96
N ASN A 605 -16.05 11.99 16.70
CA ASN A 605 -15.01 12.93 16.22
C ASN A 605 -15.56 14.33 15.81
N LEU A 606 -16.83 14.60 16.15
CA LEU A 606 -17.51 15.87 15.93
C LEU A 606 -16.88 17.01 16.75
N THR A 607 -17.04 18.26 16.30
CA THR A 607 -16.66 19.44 17.09
C THR A 607 -17.58 19.63 18.30
N ALA A 608 -17.14 20.39 19.30
CA ALA A 608 -17.94 20.68 20.49
C ALA A 608 -19.29 21.31 20.12
N GLU A 609 -19.30 22.21 19.13
CA GLU A 609 -20.48 22.89 18.62
C GLU A 609 -21.49 21.92 17.94
N GLU A 610 -20.99 20.94 17.17
CA GLU A 610 -21.79 19.85 16.60
C GLU A 610 -22.37 18.93 17.70
N LYS A 611 -21.57 18.59 18.72
CA LYS A 611 -21.97 17.73 19.85
C LYS A 611 -23.05 18.37 20.72
N ASP A 612 -22.90 19.64 21.08
CA ASP A 612 -23.89 20.37 21.89
C ASP A 612 -25.25 20.49 21.17
N THR A 613 -25.23 20.59 19.83
CA THR A 613 -26.45 20.60 18.99
C THR A 613 -27.16 19.24 19.02
N LEU A 614 -26.42 18.13 18.97
CA LEU A 614 -26.99 16.78 19.11
C LEU A 614 -27.52 16.52 20.54
N LYS A 615 -26.80 16.97 21.57
CA LYS A 615 -27.24 16.86 22.98
C LYS A 615 -28.53 17.63 23.26
N GLN A 616 -28.68 18.83 22.68
CA GLN A 616 -29.97 19.56 22.73
C GLN A 616 -31.11 18.78 22.07
N THR A 617 -30.82 18.02 21.00
CA THR A 617 -31.81 17.15 20.34
C THR A 617 -32.19 15.96 21.23
N VAL A 618 -31.23 15.30 21.87
CA VAL A 618 -31.47 14.23 22.87
C VAL A 618 -32.32 14.76 24.04
N ALA A 619 -31.95 15.90 24.63
CA ALA A 619 -32.72 16.55 25.69
C ALA A 619 -34.14 16.92 25.25
N GLY A 620 -34.34 17.28 23.98
CA GLY A 620 -35.66 17.49 23.39
C GLY A 620 -36.55 16.23 23.40
N GLU A 621 -36.01 15.07 23.02
CA GLU A 621 -36.74 13.79 23.07
C GLU A 621 -36.96 13.29 24.51
N VAL A 622 -36.00 13.49 25.42
CA VAL A 622 -36.15 13.20 26.86
C VAL A 622 -37.34 13.95 27.45
N ASN A 623 -37.46 15.25 27.19
CA ASN A 623 -38.54 16.06 27.71
C ASN A 623 -39.91 15.62 27.16
N LYS A 624 -40.00 15.23 25.88
CA LYS A 624 -41.21 14.64 25.29
C LYS A 624 -41.57 13.30 25.96
N ALA A 625 -40.59 12.43 26.17
CA ALA A 625 -40.79 11.12 26.79
C ALA A 625 -41.26 11.24 28.24
N LYS A 626 -40.63 12.12 29.04
CA LYS A 626 -41.04 12.39 30.42
C LYS A 626 -42.47 12.96 30.49
N ALA A 627 -42.80 13.94 29.65
CA ALA A 627 -44.16 14.49 29.57
C ALA A 627 -45.22 13.42 29.19
N ALA A 628 -44.88 12.46 28.32
CA ALA A 628 -45.76 11.34 28.00
C ALA A 628 -45.94 10.34 29.16
N ILE A 629 -44.89 10.08 29.94
CA ILE A 629 -44.95 9.28 31.17
C ILE A 629 -45.79 9.97 32.25
N ASP A 630 -45.63 11.28 32.44
CA ASP A 630 -46.43 12.05 33.40
C ASP A 630 -47.91 12.13 32.99
N ALA A 631 -48.21 12.22 31.69
CA ALA A 631 -49.58 12.19 31.16
C ALA A 631 -50.27 10.82 31.21
N ALA A 632 -49.54 9.72 31.42
CA ALA A 632 -50.11 8.38 31.46
C ALA A 632 -51.04 8.17 32.66
N THR A 633 -52.17 7.49 32.45
CA THR A 633 -53.20 7.27 33.49
C THR A 633 -53.25 5.85 34.06
N LYS A 634 -52.57 4.90 33.41
CA LYS A 634 -52.50 3.48 33.77
C LYS A 634 -51.08 2.96 33.58
N ASP A 635 -50.72 1.88 34.26
CA ASP A 635 -49.35 1.35 34.23
C ASP A 635 -48.93 0.82 32.85
N ALA A 636 -49.88 0.27 32.09
CA ALA A 636 -49.67 -0.12 30.69
C ALA A 636 -49.40 1.09 29.77
N ASP A 637 -50.02 2.25 30.06
CA ASP A 637 -49.76 3.50 29.33
C ASP A 637 -48.38 4.05 29.71
N VAL A 638 -47.99 3.99 31.00
CA VAL A 638 -46.65 4.35 31.50
C VAL A 638 -45.57 3.52 30.79
N LYS A 639 -45.76 2.19 30.71
CA LYS A 639 -44.78 1.31 30.05
C LYS A 639 -44.70 1.54 28.55
N THR A 640 -45.81 1.87 27.90
CA THR A 640 -45.86 2.25 26.49
C THR A 640 -45.15 3.59 26.23
N ALA A 641 -45.33 4.57 27.11
CA ALA A 641 -44.63 5.85 27.04
C ALA A 641 -43.11 5.69 27.23
N GLN A 642 -42.68 4.86 28.18
CA GLN A 642 -41.26 4.49 28.36
C GLN A 642 -40.64 3.96 27.06
N THR A 643 -41.19 2.88 26.50
CA THR A 643 -40.59 2.21 25.32
C THR A 643 -40.62 3.09 24.06
N ASN A 644 -41.63 3.95 23.89
CA ASN A 644 -41.64 4.93 22.81
C ASN A 644 -40.56 6.02 23.00
N GLY A 645 -40.34 6.48 24.23
CA GLY A 645 -39.28 7.45 24.56
C GLY A 645 -37.87 6.89 24.38
N GLU A 646 -37.61 5.68 24.88
CA GLU A 646 -36.36 4.94 24.66
C GLU A 646 -36.06 4.79 23.17
N LYS A 647 -37.08 4.45 22.36
CA LYS A 647 -36.94 4.35 20.90
C LYS A 647 -36.63 5.70 20.24
N ALA A 648 -37.28 6.79 20.66
CA ALA A 648 -37.05 8.12 20.10
C ALA A 648 -35.61 8.60 20.34
N ILE A 649 -35.13 8.51 21.59
CA ILE A 649 -33.76 8.87 22.00
C ILE A 649 -32.71 8.05 21.24
N ASN A 650 -32.89 6.73 21.17
CA ASN A 650 -31.98 5.85 20.44
C ASN A 650 -31.93 6.17 18.93
N SER A 651 -33.03 6.69 18.36
CA SER A 651 -33.14 7.06 16.93
C SER A 651 -32.52 8.41 16.56
N VAL A 652 -32.02 9.21 17.51
CA VAL A 652 -31.25 10.44 17.18
C VAL A 652 -29.99 10.04 16.41
N ASN A 653 -29.78 10.59 15.21
CA ASN A 653 -28.61 10.25 14.41
C ASN A 653 -27.34 10.90 14.97
N VAL A 654 -26.23 10.16 15.01
CA VAL A 654 -24.90 10.69 15.32
C VAL A 654 -24.05 10.49 14.05
N PRO A 655 -23.65 11.56 13.33
CA PRO A 655 -22.83 11.44 12.13
C PRO A 655 -21.43 10.90 12.43
N ASP A 656 -20.88 10.10 11.50
CA ASP A 656 -19.54 9.52 11.62
C ASP A 656 -18.41 10.54 11.37
N THR A 657 -18.69 11.63 10.63
CA THR A 657 -17.72 12.71 10.34
C THR A 657 -18.28 14.10 10.66
N SER A 658 -17.35 15.04 10.88
CA SER A 658 -17.64 16.45 11.16
C SER A 658 -17.69 17.25 9.85
N ALA A 659 -18.79 17.98 9.64
CA ALA A 659 -18.97 18.78 8.42
C ALA A 659 -17.94 19.92 8.36
N THR A 660 -17.61 20.53 9.51
CA THR A 660 -16.58 21.56 9.61
C THR A 660 -15.19 21.00 9.26
N LYS A 661 -14.81 19.83 9.81
CA LYS A 661 -13.50 19.21 9.51
C LYS A 661 -13.38 18.82 8.05
N ASP A 662 -14.44 18.27 7.45
CA ASP A 662 -14.40 17.82 6.05
C ASP A 662 -14.37 19.00 5.07
N ALA A 663 -15.07 20.11 5.37
CA ALA A 663 -14.94 21.36 4.61
C ALA A 663 -13.49 21.91 4.67
N ALA A 664 -12.88 21.93 5.86
CA ALA A 664 -11.51 22.40 6.04
C ALA A 664 -10.47 21.54 5.30
N LYS A 665 -10.60 20.20 5.32
CA LYS A 665 -9.72 19.31 4.53
C LYS A 665 -9.83 19.57 3.02
N ASN A 666 -11.04 19.81 2.52
CA ASN A 666 -11.27 20.15 1.11
C ASN A 666 -10.66 21.51 0.70
N ALA A 667 -10.51 22.46 1.62
CA ALA A 667 -9.81 23.72 1.36
C ALA A 667 -8.28 23.51 1.29
N ILE A 668 -7.71 22.70 2.19
CA ILE A 668 -6.31 22.27 2.15
C ILE A 668 -5.96 21.59 0.83
N ASP A 669 -6.81 20.67 0.34
CA ASP A 669 -6.59 19.99 -0.94
C ASP A 669 -6.67 20.94 -2.15
N GLN A 670 -7.50 21.99 -2.10
CA GLN A 670 -7.54 23.03 -3.13
C GLN A 670 -6.29 23.92 -3.11
N ALA A 671 -5.80 24.31 -1.94
CA ALA A 671 -4.55 25.06 -1.80
C ALA A 671 -3.35 24.24 -2.32
N ALA A 672 -3.30 22.96 -1.97
CA ALA A 672 -2.29 22.02 -2.45
C ALA A 672 -2.35 21.83 -3.96
N LYS A 673 -3.55 21.71 -4.55
CA LYS A 673 -3.70 21.62 -6.01
C LYS A 673 -3.19 22.90 -6.68
N ALA A 674 -3.60 24.08 -6.22
CA ALA A 674 -3.16 25.35 -6.79
C ALA A 674 -1.63 25.52 -6.70
N LYS A 675 -1.01 25.07 -5.61
CA LYS A 675 0.44 25.07 -5.43
C LYS A 675 1.15 24.09 -6.37
N ASN A 676 0.61 22.89 -6.54
CA ASN A 676 1.13 21.88 -7.45
C ASN A 676 0.99 22.28 -8.92
N ASP A 677 -0.12 22.92 -9.30
CA ASP A 677 -0.32 23.50 -10.64
C ASP A 677 0.75 24.57 -10.94
N ALA A 678 1.09 25.41 -9.95
CA ALA A 678 2.16 26.41 -10.07
C ALA A 678 3.57 25.78 -10.16
N ILE A 679 3.82 24.66 -9.46
CA ILE A 679 5.06 23.88 -9.61
C ILE A 679 5.14 23.29 -11.02
N ASP A 680 4.06 22.72 -11.56
CA ASP A 680 4.03 22.16 -12.91
C ASP A 680 4.28 23.21 -14.01
N ALA A 681 3.76 24.43 -13.82
CA ALA A 681 3.98 25.56 -14.72
C ALA A 681 5.41 26.15 -14.71
N SER A 682 6.27 25.75 -13.76
CA SER A 682 7.66 26.24 -13.67
C SER A 682 8.58 25.64 -14.75
N ASN A 683 9.74 26.26 -15.00
CA ASN A 683 10.74 25.77 -15.95
C ASN A 683 11.73 24.73 -15.35
N LEU A 684 11.42 24.22 -14.17
CA LEU A 684 12.20 23.20 -13.45
C LEU A 684 12.13 21.83 -14.15
N THR A 685 13.11 20.96 -13.88
CA THR A 685 13.07 19.56 -14.35
C THR A 685 12.03 18.75 -13.57
N GLY A 686 11.60 17.60 -14.11
CA GLY A 686 10.59 16.74 -13.50
C GLY A 686 10.97 16.27 -12.09
N GLU A 687 12.26 16.08 -11.85
CA GLU A 687 12.85 15.72 -10.56
C GLU A 687 12.77 16.89 -9.57
N GLU A 688 13.21 18.09 -9.97
CA GLU A 688 13.07 19.32 -9.16
C GLU A 688 11.59 19.60 -8.81
N LYS A 689 10.66 19.31 -9.73
CA LYS A 689 9.20 19.41 -9.49
C LYS A 689 8.68 18.34 -8.54
N ALA A 690 9.20 17.11 -8.61
CA ALA A 690 8.79 16.01 -7.75
C ALA A 690 9.15 16.28 -6.28
N ASP A 691 10.36 16.78 -6.01
CA ASP A 691 10.81 17.12 -4.65
C ASP A 691 9.98 18.28 -4.04
N LEU A 692 9.58 19.27 -4.84
CA LEU A 692 8.68 20.33 -4.40
C LEU A 692 7.26 19.83 -4.13
N LYS A 693 6.72 18.97 -5.00
CA LYS A 693 5.40 18.32 -4.79
C LYS A 693 5.38 17.44 -3.54
N LYS A 694 6.50 16.80 -3.21
CA LYS A 694 6.67 16.05 -1.96
C LYS A 694 6.57 16.97 -0.74
N GLN A 695 7.25 18.12 -0.74
CA GLN A 695 7.14 19.12 0.35
C GLN A 695 5.70 19.63 0.51
N VAL A 696 4.99 19.90 -0.59
CA VAL A 696 3.56 20.26 -0.54
C VAL A 696 2.72 19.13 0.08
N ALA A 697 2.98 17.86 -0.27
CA ALA A 697 2.26 16.71 0.30
C ALA A 697 2.55 16.52 1.80
N GLU A 698 3.78 16.75 2.25
CA GLU A 698 4.16 16.69 3.68
C GLU A 698 3.42 17.77 4.49
N GLU A 699 3.32 19.00 3.97
CA GLU A 699 2.55 20.07 4.59
C GLU A 699 1.02 19.85 4.55
N VAL A 700 0.48 19.22 3.49
CA VAL A 700 -0.92 18.77 3.45
C VAL A 700 -1.23 17.78 4.57
N GLN A 701 -0.35 16.78 4.78
CA GLN A 701 -0.56 15.77 5.83
C GLN A 701 -0.49 16.39 7.23
N LYS A 702 0.45 17.33 7.44
CA LYS A 702 0.57 18.13 8.67
C LYS A 702 -0.68 19.00 8.92
N ALA A 703 -1.19 19.68 7.90
CA ALA A 703 -2.42 20.46 7.97
C ALA A 703 -3.66 19.61 8.28
N LYS A 704 -3.83 18.47 7.60
CA LYS A 704 -4.93 17.53 7.84
C LYS A 704 -4.89 16.93 9.24
N GLY A 705 -3.72 16.53 9.72
CA GLY A 705 -3.54 16.07 11.10
C GLY A 705 -3.93 17.12 12.15
N ASN A 706 -3.60 18.40 11.92
CA ASN A 706 -4.04 19.50 12.80
C ASN A 706 -5.56 19.72 12.76
N ILE A 707 -6.21 19.58 11.59
CA ILE A 707 -7.68 19.66 11.45
C ILE A 707 -8.37 18.50 12.16
N ASP A 708 -7.83 17.28 12.09
CA ASP A 708 -8.40 16.13 12.78
C ASP A 708 -8.23 16.21 14.31
N ALA A 709 -7.09 16.74 14.79
CA ALA A 709 -6.84 16.98 16.21
C ALA A 709 -7.65 18.15 16.82
N ALA A 710 -8.18 19.06 16.00
CA ALA A 710 -9.00 20.17 16.46
C ALA A 710 -10.32 19.68 17.09
N THR A 711 -10.77 20.33 18.17
CA THR A 711 -11.98 19.91 18.93
C THR A 711 -13.15 20.88 18.81
N LYS A 712 -12.94 22.03 18.15
CA LYS A 712 -13.93 23.11 17.97
C LYS A 712 -13.86 23.66 16.56
N ASP A 713 -14.96 24.24 16.09
CA ASP A 713 -15.00 24.88 14.76
C ASP A 713 -13.95 25.99 14.60
N ALA A 714 -13.67 26.76 15.66
CA ALA A 714 -12.65 27.81 15.65
C ALA A 714 -11.22 27.25 15.54
N ASP A 715 -10.95 26.10 16.16
CA ASP A 715 -9.65 25.42 16.10
C ASP A 715 -9.44 24.80 14.70
N VAL A 716 -10.50 24.24 14.11
CA VAL A 716 -10.51 23.71 12.73
C VAL A 716 -10.19 24.81 11.72
N ASN A 717 -10.87 25.97 11.81
CA ASN A 717 -10.60 27.13 10.95
C ASN A 717 -9.17 27.67 11.11
N THR A 718 -8.62 27.62 12.33
CA THR A 718 -7.22 28.02 12.61
C THR A 718 -6.23 27.04 11.98
N ALA A 719 -6.47 25.73 12.10
CA ALA A 719 -5.65 24.69 11.49
C ALA A 719 -5.70 24.75 9.95
N GLN A 720 -6.87 25.00 9.37
CA GLN A 720 -7.03 25.26 7.93
C GLN A 720 -6.20 26.47 7.49
N THR A 721 -6.42 27.64 8.11
CA THR A 721 -5.75 28.90 7.72
C THR A 721 -4.23 28.79 7.81
N GLN A 722 -3.70 28.13 8.84
CA GLN A 722 -2.27 27.92 9.00
C GLN A 722 -1.73 26.86 8.01
N GLY A 723 -2.49 25.81 7.69
CA GLY A 723 -2.12 24.83 6.67
C GLY A 723 -2.11 25.38 5.24
N GLU A 724 -3.12 26.18 4.87
CA GLU A 724 -3.14 26.91 3.60
C GLU A 724 -1.92 27.83 3.47
N LYS A 725 -1.55 28.52 4.54
CA LYS A 725 -0.38 29.39 4.60
C LYS A 725 0.93 28.62 4.46
N ASP A 726 1.10 27.49 5.15
CA ASP A 726 2.33 26.69 5.09
C ASP A 726 2.51 26.02 3.72
N ILE A 727 1.43 25.51 3.11
CA ILE A 727 1.43 25.04 1.71
C ILE A 727 1.81 26.17 0.74
N ASN A 728 1.27 27.38 0.93
CA ASN A 728 1.62 28.53 0.11
C ASN A 728 3.07 28.99 0.32
N ALA A 729 3.67 28.71 1.48
CA ALA A 729 5.05 29.09 1.82
C ALA A 729 6.14 28.20 1.20
N VAL A 730 5.81 27.03 0.63
CA VAL A 730 6.79 26.20 -0.11
C VAL A 730 7.35 27.00 -1.29
N GLU A 731 8.63 27.38 -1.26
CA GLU A 731 9.21 28.22 -2.32
C GLU A 731 9.35 27.46 -3.64
N ILE A 732 9.02 28.11 -4.76
CA ILE A 732 9.23 27.57 -6.10
C ILE A 732 10.42 28.31 -6.71
N PRO A 733 11.58 27.67 -6.92
CA PRO A 733 12.75 28.32 -7.50
C PRO A 733 12.47 28.92 -8.88
N THR A 734 12.99 30.12 -9.11
CA THR A 734 12.76 30.88 -10.36
C THR A 734 13.58 30.37 -11.55
N SER A 735 14.55 29.49 -11.32
CA SER A 735 15.32 28.80 -12.36
C SER A 735 15.75 27.41 -11.88
N SER A 736 15.94 26.49 -12.83
CA SER A 736 16.44 25.13 -12.59
C SER A 736 17.94 25.17 -12.33
N LYS A 737 18.42 24.50 -11.28
CA LYS A 737 19.86 24.38 -11.05
C LYS A 737 20.51 23.53 -12.12
N THR A 738 19.90 22.39 -12.49
CA THR A 738 20.44 21.48 -13.52
C THR A 738 20.62 22.21 -14.86
N LYS A 739 19.64 23.02 -15.29
CA LYS A 739 19.74 23.78 -16.55
C LYS A 739 20.81 24.89 -16.49
N ASN A 740 20.92 25.59 -15.36
CA ASN A 740 21.94 26.63 -15.18
C ASN A 740 23.36 26.05 -15.18
N ASP A 741 23.57 24.93 -14.47
CA ASP A 741 24.86 24.22 -14.44
C ASP A 741 25.23 23.69 -15.84
N ALA A 742 24.25 23.14 -16.58
CA ALA A 742 24.46 22.62 -17.93
C ALA A 742 24.81 23.71 -18.96
N ASN A 743 24.20 24.89 -18.86
CA ASN A 743 24.58 26.04 -19.68
C ASN A 743 26.00 26.50 -19.35
N SER A 744 26.36 26.58 -18.06
CA SER A 744 27.72 26.93 -17.64
C SER A 744 28.78 25.95 -18.17
N ASP A 745 28.53 24.64 -18.09
CA ASP A 745 29.38 23.59 -18.67
C ASP A 745 29.57 23.75 -20.20
N LEU A 746 28.55 24.25 -20.90
CA LEU A 746 28.54 24.44 -22.35
C LEU A 746 29.31 25.71 -22.73
N ASP A 747 29.06 26.83 -22.05
CA ASP A 747 29.73 28.12 -22.27
C ASP A 747 31.25 27.98 -22.03
N ASN A 748 31.66 27.31 -20.95
CA ASN A 748 33.07 26.97 -20.70
C ASN A 748 33.70 26.09 -21.80
N THR A 749 32.90 25.26 -22.49
CA THR A 749 33.38 24.47 -23.64
C THR A 749 33.57 25.35 -24.86
N ALA A 750 32.61 26.24 -25.12
CA ALA A 750 32.65 27.18 -26.22
C ALA A 750 33.85 28.13 -26.13
N ASP A 751 34.14 28.69 -24.94
CA ASP A 751 35.29 29.57 -24.74
C ASP A 751 36.63 28.84 -24.96
N ALA A 752 36.75 27.59 -24.49
CA ALA A 752 37.92 26.75 -24.76
C ALA A 752 38.11 26.46 -26.26
N ALA A 753 37.01 26.17 -26.96
CA ALA A 753 36.98 25.92 -28.40
C ALA A 753 37.34 27.18 -29.24
N LYS A 754 36.76 28.34 -28.91
CA LYS A 754 37.09 29.63 -29.53
C LYS A 754 38.57 29.99 -29.33
N LYS A 755 39.11 29.75 -28.12
CA LYS A 755 40.53 29.95 -27.82
C LYS A 755 41.44 29.05 -28.66
N ALA A 756 41.07 27.78 -28.86
CA ALA A 756 41.82 26.87 -29.72
C ALA A 756 41.82 27.31 -31.19
N ILE A 757 40.71 27.87 -31.69
CA ILE A 757 40.63 28.49 -33.02
C ILE A 757 41.55 29.73 -33.12
N ASP A 758 41.59 30.58 -32.08
CA ASP A 758 42.53 31.72 -32.04
C ASP A 758 44.00 31.29 -32.06
N GLU A 759 44.35 30.21 -31.37
CA GLU A 759 45.71 29.64 -31.34
C GLU A 759 46.07 28.84 -32.61
N THR A 760 45.09 28.51 -33.45
CA THR A 760 45.30 27.75 -34.70
C THR A 760 46.03 28.60 -35.75
N SER A 761 47.10 28.03 -36.34
CA SER A 761 47.93 28.69 -37.35
C SER A 761 47.63 28.17 -38.77
N GLY A 762 47.50 29.09 -39.73
CA GLY A 762 47.13 28.80 -41.12
C GLY A 762 45.74 29.30 -41.52
N LEU A 763 44.87 29.65 -40.56
CA LEU A 763 43.61 30.35 -40.82
C LEU A 763 43.82 31.87 -40.92
N THR A 764 43.00 32.55 -41.73
CA THR A 764 42.86 34.02 -41.66
C THR A 764 41.97 34.43 -40.49
N ASP A 765 42.00 35.71 -40.10
CA ASP A 765 41.16 36.23 -39.03
C ASP A 765 39.66 36.12 -39.35
N ASP A 766 39.27 36.32 -40.63
CA ASP A 766 37.88 36.12 -41.09
C ASP A 766 37.44 34.65 -40.97
N GLN A 767 38.32 33.69 -41.28
CA GLN A 767 38.04 32.26 -41.11
C GLN A 767 37.93 31.89 -39.63
N LYS A 768 38.77 32.47 -38.76
CA LYS A 768 38.68 32.31 -37.31
C LYS A 768 37.36 32.86 -36.78
N GLN A 769 36.96 34.06 -37.19
CA GLN A 769 35.69 34.65 -36.76
C GLN A 769 34.50 33.81 -37.24
N THR A 770 34.49 33.38 -38.50
CA THR A 770 33.45 32.48 -39.05
C THR A 770 33.27 31.21 -38.20
N ALA A 771 34.37 30.60 -37.74
CA ALA A 771 34.31 29.42 -36.87
C ALA A 771 33.83 29.75 -35.43
N LYS A 772 34.14 30.93 -34.89
CA LYS A 772 33.59 31.38 -33.60
C LYS A 772 32.08 31.65 -33.68
N ASP A 773 31.61 32.29 -34.76
CA ASP A 773 30.20 32.57 -34.99
C ASP A 773 29.37 31.27 -35.13
N GLN A 774 29.97 30.22 -35.73
CA GLN A 774 29.39 28.88 -35.78
C GLN A 774 29.35 28.20 -34.40
N ILE A 775 30.35 28.39 -33.54
CA ILE A 775 30.31 27.94 -32.13
C ILE A 775 29.19 28.68 -31.37
N ASP A 776 29.08 30.00 -31.50
CA ASP A 776 28.01 30.78 -30.84
C ASP A 776 26.61 30.36 -31.30
N THR A 777 26.46 29.99 -32.57
CA THR A 777 25.23 29.40 -33.11
C THR A 777 24.92 28.05 -32.45
N ALA A 778 25.92 27.14 -32.38
CA ALA A 778 25.77 25.83 -31.75
C ALA A 778 25.47 25.90 -30.24
N VAL A 779 26.05 26.89 -29.54
CA VAL A 779 25.73 27.19 -28.14
C VAL A 779 24.28 27.64 -28.00
N GLY A 780 23.82 28.59 -28.82
CA GLY A 780 22.45 29.10 -28.78
C GLY A 780 21.39 28.00 -28.98
N ASP A 781 21.58 27.14 -29.98
CA ASP A 781 20.69 26.00 -30.23
C ASP A 781 20.69 25.00 -29.06
N ALA A 782 21.85 24.70 -28.47
CA ALA A 782 21.95 23.78 -27.34
C ALA A 782 21.39 24.36 -26.03
N GLN A 783 21.62 25.64 -25.72
CA GLN A 783 21.01 26.33 -24.58
C GLN A 783 19.47 26.35 -24.69
N GLU A 784 18.92 26.58 -25.88
CA GLU A 784 17.48 26.55 -26.14
C GLU A 784 16.91 25.12 -26.04
N ASN A 785 17.69 24.08 -26.34
CA ASN A 785 17.32 22.69 -26.09
C ASN A 785 17.38 22.31 -24.60
N ILE A 786 18.43 22.70 -23.87
CA ILE A 786 18.54 22.57 -22.39
C ILE A 786 17.35 23.24 -21.70
N LYS A 787 16.96 24.43 -22.16
CA LYS A 787 15.78 25.16 -21.69
C LYS A 787 14.47 24.38 -21.91
N LYS A 788 14.31 23.73 -23.07
CA LYS A 788 13.14 22.89 -23.42
C LYS A 788 13.08 21.54 -22.71
N ALA A 789 14.19 21.01 -22.23
CA ALA A 789 14.23 19.70 -21.58
C ALA A 789 13.29 19.60 -20.37
N SER A 790 12.61 18.46 -20.27
CA SER A 790 11.60 18.15 -19.24
C SER A 790 12.17 17.62 -17.94
N ASP A 791 13.37 17.04 -17.98
CA ASP A 791 13.98 16.18 -16.96
C ASP A 791 15.51 16.31 -17.01
N ASN A 792 16.21 15.78 -16.02
CA ASN A 792 17.66 15.92 -15.95
C ASN A 792 18.39 15.17 -17.09
N GLN A 793 17.81 14.08 -17.62
CA GLN A 793 18.42 13.35 -18.74
C GLN A 793 18.37 14.16 -20.04
N GLY A 794 17.22 14.74 -20.39
CA GLY A 794 17.10 15.62 -21.55
C GLY A 794 17.99 16.87 -21.46
N VAL A 795 18.30 17.35 -20.25
CA VAL A 795 19.30 18.41 -20.03
C VAL A 795 20.72 17.91 -20.33
N ALA A 796 21.07 16.69 -19.90
CA ALA A 796 22.36 16.08 -20.21
C ALA A 796 22.52 15.80 -21.72
N ASP A 797 21.51 15.19 -22.34
CA ASP A 797 21.50 14.88 -23.78
C ASP A 797 21.65 16.16 -24.64
N ALA A 798 20.93 17.23 -24.29
CA ALA A 798 21.03 18.52 -24.98
C ALA A 798 22.41 19.18 -24.79
N LYS A 799 23.00 19.06 -23.60
CA LYS A 799 24.36 19.56 -23.31
C LYS A 799 25.42 18.81 -24.11
N ASP A 800 25.34 17.49 -24.15
CA ASP A 800 26.36 16.66 -24.81
C ASP A 800 26.21 16.73 -26.35
N ALA A 801 24.99 16.86 -26.87
CA ALA A 801 24.76 17.23 -28.28
C ALA A 801 25.33 18.63 -28.62
N GLY A 802 25.22 19.60 -27.71
CA GLY A 802 25.83 20.92 -27.83
C GLY A 802 27.37 20.86 -27.87
N LYS A 803 27.99 20.13 -26.93
CA LYS A 803 29.44 19.88 -26.92
C LYS A 803 29.91 19.22 -28.22
N LEU A 804 29.17 18.23 -28.73
CA LEU A 804 29.45 17.59 -30.01
C LEU A 804 29.42 18.57 -31.18
N ALA A 805 28.45 19.49 -31.22
CA ALA A 805 28.35 20.50 -32.28
C ALA A 805 29.53 21.50 -32.22
N ILE A 806 29.93 21.95 -31.03
CA ILE A 806 31.09 22.83 -30.81
C ILE A 806 32.40 22.15 -31.27
N ASP A 807 32.60 20.88 -30.92
CA ASP A 807 33.79 20.12 -31.31
C ASP A 807 33.86 19.92 -32.83
N LYS A 808 32.72 19.69 -33.51
CA LYS A 808 32.67 19.60 -34.98
C LYS A 808 33.16 20.87 -35.68
N VAL A 809 32.77 22.04 -35.17
CA VAL A 809 33.22 23.34 -35.73
C VAL A 809 34.73 23.51 -35.53
N SER A 810 35.23 23.24 -34.31
CA SER A 810 36.67 23.29 -34.01
C SER A 810 37.49 22.31 -34.85
N ALA A 811 36.99 21.09 -35.06
CA ALA A 811 37.61 20.08 -35.90
C ALA A 811 37.68 20.52 -37.37
N LYS A 812 36.61 21.12 -37.91
CA LYS A 812 36.60 21.67 -39.28
C LYS A 812 37.60 22.81 -39.44
N ALA A 813 37.67 23.74 -38.47
CA ALA A 813 38.68 24.80 -38.47
C ALA A 813 40.13 24.27 -38.50
N ALA A 814 40.41 23.16 -37.82
CA ALA A 814 41.72 22.50 -37.89
C ALA A 814 42.01 21.85 -39.27
N ILE A 815 40.99 21.32 -39.96
CA ILE A 815 41.11 20.84 -41.35
C ILE A 815 41.37 21.99 -42.31
N ASP A 816 40.64 23.11 -42.20
CA ASP A 816 40.87 24.30 -43.03
C ASP A 816 42.26 24.93 -42.80
N ALA A 817 42.78 24.86 -41.58
CA ALA A 817 44.16 25.25 -41.28
C ALA A 817 45.19 24.35 -41.98
N ALA A 818 45.00 23.02 -41.95
CA ALA A 818 45.87 22.07 -42.64
C ALA A 818 45.83 22.24 -44.17
N LEU A 819 44.63 22.41 -44.72
CA LEU A 819 44.37 22.73 -46.13
C LEU A 819 45.13 24.00 -46.57
N ASN A 820 44.93 25.12 -45.86
CA ASN A 820 45.62 26.38 -46.14
C ASN A 820 47.15 26.24 -46.07
N ASN A 821 47.66 25.59 -45.02
CA ASN A 821 49.10 25.39 -44.83
C ASN A 821 49.72 24.53 -45.95
N LYS A 822 49.04 23.45 -46.35
CA LYS A 822 49.50 22.56 -47.45
C LYS A 822 49.44 23.27 -48.81
N LYS A 823 48.37 24.03 -49.11
CA LYS A 823 48.30 24.88 -50.31
C LYS A 823 49.38 25.96 -50.33
N SER A 824 49.68 26.57 -49.18
CA SER A 824 50.79 27.52 -49.05
C SER A 824 52.16 26.87 -49.27
N ALA A 825 52.33 25.58 -48.96
CA ALA A 825 53.55 24.84 -49.28
C ALA A 825 53.65 24.51 -50.78
N ILE A 826 52.56 24.10 -51.43
CA ILE A 826 52.50 23.87 -52.89
C ILE A 826 52.82 25.16 -53.64
N ALA A 827 52.24 26.29 -53.25
CA ALA A 827 52.49 27.60 -53.87
C ALA A 827 53.93 28.15 -53.66
N LYS A 828 54.73 27.53 -52.78
CA LYS A 828 56.16 27.85 -52.56
C LYS A 828 57.11 26.86 -53.24
N ALA A 829 56.60 25.75 -53.78
CA ALA A 829 57.39 24.78 -54.52
C ALA A 829 57.75 25.32 -55.93
N PRO A 830 58.87 24.90 -56.54
CA PRO A 830 59.36 25.45 -57.82
C PRO A 830 58.60 24.93 -59.06
N LEU A 831 57.35 24.48 -58.87
CA LEU A 831 56.47 23.87 -59.87
C LEU A 831 56.04 24.85 -60.97
N THR A 832 55.39 24.32 -62.01
CA THR A 832 54.49 25.10 -62.88
C THR A 832 53.05 25.08 -62.35
N ALA A 833 52.18 25.98 -62.85
CA ALA A 833 50.76 26.00 -62.51
C ALA A 833 50.06 24.68 -62.82
N GLU A 834 50.45 24.05 -63.93
CA GLU A 834 49.95 22.76 -64.42
C GLU A 834 50.36 21.60 -63.50
N GLU A 835 51.61 21.59 -63.00
CA GLU A 835 52.09 20.63 -61.99
C GLU A 835 51.45 20.85 -60.61
N ALA A 836 51.19 22.11 -60.24
CA ALA A 836 50.62 22.48 -58.94
C ALA A 836 49.11 22.23 -58.85
N LYS A 837 48.35 22.33 -59.96
CA LYS A 837 46.89 22.15 -59.96
C LYS A 837 46.42 20.78 -59.39
N PRO A 838 46.87 19.61 -59.90
CA PRO A 838 46.37 18.32 -59.41
C PRO A 838 46.74 18.05 -57.95
N LEU A 839 47.82 18.67 -57.43
CA LEU A 839 48.13 18.65 -56.00
C LEU A 839 47.11 19.46 -55.20
N ASN A 840 46.78 20.68 -55.64
CA ASN A 840 45.75 21.49 -54.97
C ASN A 840 44.38 20.80 -54.99
N ASP A 841 43.97 20.22 -56.13
CA ASP A 841 42.73 19.46 -56.29
C ASP A 841 42.65 18.28 -55.31
N LEU A 842 43.77 17.57 -55.08
CA LEU A 842 43.85 16.46 -54.13
C LEU A 842 43.78 16.91 -52.67
N VAL A 843 44.38 18.06 -52.33
CA VAL A 843 44.31 18.61 -50.97
C VAL A 843 42.89 19.07 -50.64
N ASP A 844 42.16 19.66 -51.60
CA ASP A 844 40.73 19.95 -51.44
C ASP A 844 39.92 18.65 -51.23
N GLN A 845 40.15 17.62 -52.05
CA GLN A 845 39.44 16.34 -51.94
C GLN A 845 39.59 15.67 -50.57
N GLU A 846 40.79 15.62 -50.00
CA GLU A 846 40.99 15.04 -48.66
C GLU A 846 40.48 15.96 -47.53
N ALA A 847 40.47 17.27 -47.71
CA ALA A 847 39.85 18.20 -46.77
C ALA A 847 38.32 18.07 -46.73
N ASP A 848 37.67 17.95 -47.89
CA ASP A 848 36.22 17.75 -47.97
C ASP A 848 35.81 16.36 -47.47
N ALA A 849 36.60 15.31 -47.75
CA ALA A 849 36.38 13.98 -47.18
C ALA A 849 36.51 13.97 -45.64
N ALA A 850 37.46 14.72 -45.08
CA ALA A 850 37.60 14.87 -43.64
C ALA A 850 36.44 15.67 -43.01
N LYS A 851 35.99 16.76 -43.67
CA LYS A 851 34.82 17.55 -43.23
C LYS A 851 33.54 16.71 -43.19
N ALA A 852 33.31 15.87 -44.21
CA ALA A 852 32.19 14.93 -44.24
C ALA A 852 32.26 13.90 -43.10
N ALA A 853 33.43 13.31 -42.85
CA ALA A 853 33.63 12.39 -41.73
C ALA A 853 33.42 13.04 -40.34
N ILE A 854 33.67 14.35 -40.22
CA ILE A 854 33.35 15.14 -39.02
C ILE A 854 31.83 15.40 -38.91
N ASP A 855 31.12 15.63 -40.02
CA ASP A 855 29.66 15.77 -40.02
C ASP A 855 28.95 14.47 -39.66
N ASP A 856 29.40 13.32 -40.18
CA ASP A 856 28.84 11.99 -39.88
C ASP A 856 29.12 11.52 -38.43
N ALA A 857 30.08 12.13 -37.74
CA ALA A 857 30.49 11.72 -36.40
C ALA A 857 29.38 11.93 -35.35
N THR A 858 29.05 10.88 -34.59
CA THR A 858 27.99 10.92 -33.56
C THR A 858 28.50 11.12 -32.13
N THR A 859 29.81 11.15 -31.90
CA THR A 859 30.43 11.43 -30.59
C THR A 859 31.73 12.22 -30.74
N ASN A 860 32.11 12.94 -29.68
CA ASN A 860 33.29 13.81 -29.64
C ASN A 860 34.59 13.03 -29.93
N ALA A 861 34.68 11.78 -29.47
CA ALA A 861 35.80 10.89 -29.76
C ALA A 861 35.90 10.52 -31.25
N VAL A 862 34.77 10.40 -31.96
CA VAL A 862 34.75 10.15 -33.42
C VAL A 862 35.08 11.44 -34.18
N VAL A 863 34.64 12.60 -33.71
CA VAL A 863 35.05 13.92 -34.26
C VAL A 863 36.57 14.10 -34.17
N GLU A 864 37.15 13.84 -33.00
CA GLU A 864 38.61 13.90 -32.80
C GLU A 864 39.37 12.91 -33.70
N ALA A 865 38.87 11.68 -33.84
CA ALA A 865 39.47 10.69 -34.74
C ALA A 865 39.40 11.12 -36.21
N ALA A 866 38.26 11.65 -36.66
CA ALA A 866 38.07 12.16 -38.02
C ALA A 866 38.98 13.37 -38.31
N LYS A 867 39.05 14.32 -37.37
CA LYS A 867 39.97 15.48 -37.41
C LYS A 867 41.42 15.03 -37.57
N ASN A 868 41.91 14.17 -36.67
CA ASN A 868 43.32 13.79 -36.63
C ASN A 868 43.73 13.00 -37.89
N ASN A 869 42.88 12.08 -38.37
CA ASN A 869 43.06 11.35 -39.63
C ASN A 869 43.08 12.31 -40.84
N GLY A 870 42.13 13.25 -40.91
CA GLY A 870 42.08 14.24 -41.99
C GLY A 870 43.31 15.16 -42.04
N VAL A 871 43.73 15.71 -40.89
CA VAL A 871 44.94 16.52 -40.75
C VAL A 871 46.20 15.70 -41.13
N GLU A 872 46.29 14.45 -40.70
CA GLU A 872 47.41 13.55 -41.05
C GLU A 872 47.47 13.31 -42.56
N LYS A 873 46.35 12.92 -43.19
CA LYS A 873 46.27 12.71 -44.64
C LYS A 873 46.70 13.95 -45.43
N ILE A 874 46.13 15.11 -45.12
CA ILE A 874 46.47 16.38 -45.78
C ILE A 874 47.96 16.65 -45.65
N ASN A 875 48.52 16.52 -44.44
CA ASN A 875 49.94 16.74 -44.20
C ASN A 875 50.85 15.73 -44.92
N ASN A 876 50.38 14.49 -45.13
CA ASN A 876 51.11 13.45 -45.84
C ASN A 876 51.06 13.58 -47.38
N ILE A 877 50.28 14.50 -47.95
CA ILE A 877 50.34 14.79 -49.40
C ILE A 877 51.73 15.32 -49.78
N ASN A 878 52.45 14.55 -50.60
CA ASN A 878 53.83 14.84 -50.99
C ASN A 878 53.91 16.01 -52.00
N VAL A 879 54.64 17.07 -51.64
CA VAL A 879 54.92 18.21 -52.51
C VAL A 879 56.31 18.03 -53.15
N PRO A 880 56.43 17.94 -54.49
CA PRO A 880 57.73 17.77 -55.15
C PRO A 880 58.67 18.96 -54.96
N THR A 881 59.97 18.68 -54.86
CA THR A 881 61.03 19.69 -54.64
C THR A 881 61.71 20.17 -55.93
N THR A 882 61.44 19.54 -57.08
CA THR A 882 61.78 20.02 -58.42
C THR A 882 60.55 19.93 -59.33
N SER A 883 60.61 20.63 -60.47
CA SER A 883 59.59 20.59 -61.53
C SER A 883 60.10 19.70 -62.66
N ALA A 884 59.31 18.70 -63.05
CA ALA A 884 59.65 17.79 -64.13
C ALA A 884 59.71 18.53 -65.48
N THR A 885 58.80 19.50 -65.71
CA THR A 885 58.84 20.34 -66.92
C THR A 885 60.11 21.20 -66.96
N LYS A 886 60.50 21.82 -65.84
CA LYS A 886 61.73 22.65 -65.77
C LYS A 886 63.00 21.81 -65.86
N ASP A 887 63.07 20.64 -65.24
CA ASP A 887 64.21 19.73 -65.32
C ASP A 887 64.40 19.22 -66.77
N ALA A 888 63.32 18.88 -67.47
CA ALA A 888 63.35 18.52 -68.89
C ALA A 888 63.82 19.68 -69.79
N ALA A 889 63.35 20.91 -69.52
CA ALA A 889 63.77 22.11 -70.24
C ALA A 889 65.24 22.45 -70.02
N ASN A 890 65.72 22.42 -68.77
CA ASN A 890 67.12 22.63 -68.41
C ASN A 890 68.03 21.61 -69.11
N LYS A 891 67.63 20.34 -69.17
CA LYS A 891 68.37 19.29 -69.88
C LYS A 891 68.42 19.50 -71.40
N ALA A 892 67.36 20.06 -72.00
CA ALA A 892 67.36 20.44 -73.41
C ALA A 892 68.32 21.61 -73.70
N ILE A 893 68.37 22.61 -72.81
CA ILE A 893 69.33 23.73 -72.86
C ILE A 893 70.78 23.22 -72.73
N GLU A 894 71.04 22.27 -71.82
CA GLU A 894 72.37 21.65 -71.65
C GLU A 894 72.83 20.88 -72.88
N ASN A 895 71.93 20.12 -73.51
CA ASN A 895 72.24 19.40 -74.76
C ASN A 895 72.58 20.37 -75.91
N ALA A 896 71.88 21.51 -76.00
CA ALA A 896 72.18 22.54 -76.98
C ALA A 896 73.53 23.23 -76.70
N LEU A 897 73.82 23.56 -75.43
CA LEU A 897 75.10 24.10 -75.00
C LEU A 897 76.27 23.18 -75.34
N ALA A 898 76.16 21.89 -74.98
CA ALA A 898 77.20 20.89 -75.24
C ALA A 898 77.54 20.82 -76.74
N LYS A 899 76.51 20.71 -77.59
CA LYS A 899 76.66 20.68 -79.05
C LYS A 899 77.31 21.96 -79.61
N LYS A 900 76.96 23.14 -79.07
CA LYS A 900 77.56 24.42 -79.49
C LYS A 900 79.02 24.55 -79.05
N ILE A 901 79.38 24.03 -77.88
CA ILE A 901 80.77 23.96 -77.40
C ILE A 901 81.61 23.02 -78.28
N GLU A 902 81.04 21.90 -78.75
CA GLU A 902 81.71 21.02 -79.73
C GLU A 902 81.96 21.74 -81.06
N GLU A 903 80.96 22.44 -81.61
CA GLU A 903 81.07 23.27 -82.81
C GLU A 903 82.21 24.31 -82.71
N ILE A 904 82.27 25.03 -81.59
CA ILE A 904 83.32 26.05 -81.32
C ILE A 904 84.71 25.40 -81.20
N LYS A 905 84.82 24.28 -80.46
CA LYS A 905 86.11 23.59 -80.27
C LYS A 905 86.67 23.02 -81.56
N ALA A 906 85.81 22.45 -82.40
CA ALA A 906 86.18 21.83 -83.67
C ALA A 906 86.64 22.83 -84.75
N ASN A 907 86.28 24.12 -84.65
CA ASN A 907 86.68 25.13 -85.61
C ASN A 907 88.20 25.37 -85.59
N THR A 908 88.89 25.18 -86.72
CA THR A 908 90.35 25.34 -86.84
C THR A 908 90.83 26.79 -87.01
N ASN A 909 89.90 27.73 -87.24
CA ASN A 909 90.20 29.08 -87.71
C ASN A 909 90.12 30.14 -86.59
N LEU A 910 89.94 29.70 -85.34
CA LEU A 910 89.87 30.53 -84.14
C LEU A 910 91.05 30.22 -83.21
N THR A 911 91.61 31.25 -82.59
CA THR A 911 92.60 31.06 -81.50
C THR A 911 91.94 30.47 -80.26
N ASP A 912 92.72 29.89 -79.35
CA ASP A 912 92.18 29.32 -78.11
C ASP A 912 91.45 30.36 -77.25
N ASP A 913 91.94 31.61 -77.19
CA ASP A 913 91.26 32.74 -76.54
C ASP A 913 89.90 33.06 -77.19
N GLN A 914 89.82 33.01 -78.52
CA GLN A 914 88.58 33.24 -79.27
C GLN A 914 87.58 32.10 -79.07
N LYS A 915 88.06 30.86 -79.01
CA LYS A 915 87.23 29.69 -78.66
C LYS A 915 86.71 29.82 -77.23
N GLN A 916 87.55 30.18 -76.28
CA GLN A 916 87.13 30.36 -74.89
C GLN A 916 86.08 31.48 -74.78
N SER A 917 86.29 32.64 -75.42
CA SER A 917 85.32 33.73 -75.43
C SER A 917 83.95 33.35 -76.02
N LEU A 918 83.91 32.49 -77.05
CA LEU A 918 82.66 31.98 -77.61
C LEU A 918 82.02 30.87 -76.74
N ILE A 919 82.83 30.05 -76.09
CA ILE A 919 82.36 29.08 -75.08
C ILE A 919 81.73 29.82 -73.90
N ASP A 920 82.37 30.88 -73.38
CA ASP A 920 81.86 31.70 -72.29
C ASP A 920 80.53 32.39 -72.67
N GLN A 921 80.42 32.88 -73.91
CA GLN A 921 79.15 33.40 -74.45
C GLN A 921 78.05 32.32 -74.48
N ALA A 922 78.37 31.09 -74.90
CA ALA A 922 77.41 29.99 -74.91
C ALA A 922 77.00 29.57 -73.50
N GLN A 923 77.97 29.49 -72.58
CA GLN A 923 77.77 29.22 -71.16
C GLN A 923 76.83 30.27 -70.54
N ASN A 924 77.05 31.55 -70.82
CA ASN A 924 76.22 32.65 -70.33
C ASN A 924 74.80 32.64 -70.93
N ALA A 925 74.66 32.39 -72.25
CA ALA A 925 73.35 32.24 -72.88
C ALA A 925 72.55 31.08 -72.29
N ALA A 926 73.22 29.94 -72.02
CA ALA A 926 72.61 28.79 -71.36
C ALA A 926 72.25 29.06 -69.89
N ASN A 927 73.09 29.78 -69.14
CA ASN A 927 72.80 30.17 -67.77
C ASN A 927 71.58 31.11 -67.70
N GLN A 928 71.50 32.11 -68.58
CA GLN A 928 70.33 32.99 -68.69
C GLN A 928 69.07 32.20 -69.09
N ALA A 929 69.18 31.24 -70.00
CA ALA A 929 68.07 30.37 -70.38
C ALA A 929 67.55 29.53 -69.20
N LYS A 930 68.45 28.94 -68.40
CA LYS A 930 68.10 28.20 -67.18
C LYS A 930 67.45 29.10 -66.12
N GLU A 931 67.93 30.33 -65.97
CA GLU A 931 67.34 31.31 -65.04
C GLU A 931 65.93 31.76 -65.47
N ASN A 932 65.71 31.90 -66.78
CA ASN A 932 64.39 32.14 -67.34
C ASN A 932 63.46 30.93 -67.12
N VAL A 933 63.95 29.69 -67.32
CA VAL A 933 63.21 28.44 -67.02
C VAL A 933 62.91 28.30 -65.52
N ARG A 934 63.83 28.71 -64.63
CA ARG A 934 63.61 28.72 -63.18
C ARG A 934 62.48 29.67 -62.78
N SER A 935 62.43 30.83 -63.44
CA SER A 935 61.49 31.93 -63.17
C SER A 935 60.14 31.79 -63.88
N ALA A 936 60.02 30.87 -64.83
CA ALA A 936 58.78 30.56 -65.55
C ALA A 936 57.70 29.97 -64.61
N SER A 937 56.45 30.37 -64.79
CA SER A 937 55.33 30.01 -63.89
C SER A 937 54.37 28.97 -64.48
N THR A 938 54.25 28.90 -65.80
CA THR A 938 53.48 27.89 -66.52
C THR A 938 54.38 26.96 -67.33
N ASP A 939 53.86 25.79 -67.72
CA ASP A 939 54.52 24.91 -68.68
C ASP A 939 54.83 25.64 -70.01
N GLU A 940 53.96 26.55 -70.47
CA GLU A 940 54.16 27.32 -71.71
C GLU A 940 55.27 28.39 -71.57
N ASP A 941 55.38 29.05 -70.41
CA ASP A 941 56.53 29.91 -70.08
C ASP A 941 57.83 29.09 -70.11
N VAL A 942 57.83 27.87 -69.56
CA VAL A 942 59.00 26.98 -69.55
C VAL A 942 59.38 26.55 -70.96
N GLN A 943 58.42 26.18 -71.82
CA GLN A 943 58.69 25.88 -73.23
C GLN A 943 59.23 27.10 -73.97
N THR A 944 58.71 28.29 -73.70
CA THR A 944 59.14 29.56 -74.31
C THR A 944 60.57 29.91 -73.89
N ALA A 945 60.88 29.87 -72.59
CA ALA A 945 62.23 30.11 -72.06
C ALA A 945 63.25 29.11 -72.63
N LYS A 946 62.88 27.82 -72.71
CA LYS A 946 63.68 26.76 -73.33
C LYS A 946 63.94 27.02 -74.82
N ASN A 947 62.90 27.33 -75.60
CA ASN A 947 63.02 27.59 -77.04
C ASN A 947 63.89 28.81 -77.32
N ASN A 948 63.64 29.93 -76.61
CA ASN A 948 64.41 31.17 -76.73
C ASN A 948 65.88 30.98 -76.31
N GLY A 949 66.12 30.21 -75.24
CA GLY A 949 67.46 29.85 -74.79
C GLY A 949 68.26 29.03 -75.80
N ILE A 950 67.64 28.00 -76.37
CA ILE A 950 68.25 27.17 -77.43
C ILE A 950 68.53 28.03 -78.68
N ALA A 951 67.62 28.93 -79.05
CA ALA A 951 67.84 29.87 -80.15
C ALA A 951 69.03 30.82 -79.89
N ALA A 952 69.14 31.37 -78.68
CA ALA A 952 70.25 32.24 -78.29
C ALA A 952 71.61 31.53 -78.31
N ILE A 953 71.68 30.29 -77.80
CA ILE A 953 72.90 29.45 -77.86
C ILE A 953 73.29 29.18 -79.33
N ASN A 954 72.33 28.74 -80.15
CA ASN A 954 72.59 28.41 -81.56
C ASN A 954 73.03 29.64 -82.38
N GLY A 955 72.46 30.81 -82.09
CA GLY A 955 72.74 32.08 -82.75
C GLY A 955 74.12 32.68 -82.48
N ILE A 956 74.94 32.09 -81.61
CA ILE A 956 76.33 32.51 -81.40
C ILE A 956 77.14 32.26 -82.68
N THR A 957 77.53 33.34 -83.34
CA THR A 957 78.19 33.32 -84.65
C THR A 957 79.65 32.90 -84.55
N VAL A 958 79.90 31.61 -84.76
CA VAL A 958 81.26 31.06 -84.93
C VAL A 958 81.74 31.45 -86.33
N LYS A 959 82.59 32.48 -86.43
CA LYS A 959 83.04 33.02 -87.72
C LYS A 959 83.71 31.95 -88.59
N SER A 960 83.15 31.76 -89.79
CA SER A 960 83.77 31.03 -90.89
C SER A 960 83.85 31.97 -92.10
N ASN A 961 84.94 31.91 -92.86
CA ASN A 961 85.08 32.71 -94.08
C ASN A 961 84.32 32.05 -95.23
N SER A 962 83.07 32.47 -95.44
CA SER A 962 82.39 32.41 -96.73
C SER A 962 81.49 33.65 -96.87
N VAL A 963 81.27 34.08 -98.11
CA VAL A 963 80.52 35.30 -98.48
C VAL A 963 79.28 34.88 -99.30
N ASP A 964 78.47 35.87 -99.69
CA ASP A 964 77.32 35.82 -100.59
C ASP A 964 76.03 35.20 -99.97
N ASP A 965 74.81 35.75 -100.14
CA ASP A 965 74.38 37.04 -100.72
C ASP A 965 73.04 37.47 -100.05
N GLN A 966 72.78 38.76 -99.80
CA GLN A 966 71.86 39.66 -100.55
C GLN A 966 70.45 39.05 -100.83
N ASP A 967 69.37 39.54 -100.20
CA ASP A 967 68.50 40.68 -100.65
C ASP A 967 67.20 40.12 -101.34
N ASN A 968 66.00 40.71 -101.36
CA ASN A 968 65.48 42.03 -100.96
C ASN A 968 64.07 41.92 -100.31
N SER A 969 63.57 43.05 -99.79
CA SER A 969 62.17 43.34 -99.42
C SER A 969 61.18 43.31 -100.62
N ALA A 970 59.84 43.37 -100.50
CA ALA A 970 59.07 44.51 -99.97
C ALA A 970 57.52 44.30 -99.97
N THR A 971 56.79 45.18 -99.26
CA THR A 971 55.34 45.52 -99.36
C THR A 971 54.26 44.48 -98.97
N ASN A 972 53.00 44.86 -98.72
CA ASN A 972 52.41 45.94 -97.87
C ASN A 972 50.86 45.71 -97.76
N GLU A 973 50.21 46.20 -96.69
CA GLU A 973 48.74 46.32 -96.49
C GLU A 973 47.96 44.98 -96.44
N GLY A 974 46.90 44.75 -95.65
CA GLY A 974 46.18 45.47 -94.58
C GLY A 974 45.10 44.50 -94.04
N ASN A 975 44.17 44.79 -93.12
CA ASN A 975 43.85 45.92 -92.25
C ASN A 975 42.79 45.44 -91.22
N GLY A 976 42.73 46.02 -90.01
CA GLY A 976 41.65 45.82 -89.02
C GLY A 976 41.86 44.65 -88.02
N ASN A 977 41.50 44.78 -86.74
CA ASN A 977 41.01 45.97 -86.02
C ASN A 977 41.38 45.94 -84.52
N GLN A 978 41.46 47.13 -83.91
CA GLN A 978 41.44 47.51 -82.47
C GLN A 978 41.70 46.40 -81.41
N ALA A 979 42.79 46.48 -80.64
CA ALA A 979 42.90 47.20 -79.35
C ALA A 979 42.06 46.54 -78.21
N GLY A 980 42.56 46.28 -77.00
CA GLY A 980 43.58 46.98 -76.20
C GLY A 980 42.85 47.87 -75.18
N HIS A 981 43.16 47.94 -73.88
CA HIS A 981 44.26 47.47 -73.03
C HIS A 981 43.86 47.88 -71.57
N ILE A 982 44.72 47.69 -70.56
CA ILE A 982 44.62 48.33 -69.21
C ILE A 982 43.56 47.80 -68.21
N GLN A 983 44.07 46.95 -67.29
CA GLN A 983 43.97 46.98 -65.80
C GLN A 983 42.64 46.89 -65.00
N SER A 984 42.85 46.30 -63.80
CA SER A 984 42.39 46.70 -62.45
C SER A 984 41.01 46.29 -61.93
N ASP A 985 41.10 45.59 -60.79
CA ASP A 985 40.45 45.87 -59.51
C ASP A 985 38.96 45.53 -59.27
N ASN A 986 38.81 44.42 -58.53
CA ASN A 986 38.40 44.42 -57.12
C ASN A 986 36.89 44.54 -56.75
N SER A 987 36.52 43.77 -55.71
CA SER A 987 35.33 43.92 -54.86
C SER A 987 33.92 43.72 -55.49
N SER A 988 32.90 43.29 -54.74
CA SER A 988 32.87 42.52 -53.48
C SER A 988 31.41 42.14 -53.12
N ASP A 989 31.19 40.90 -52.69
CA ASP A 989 30.28 40.50 -51.59
C ASP A 989 28.77 40.91 -51.62
N VAL A 990 28.02 40.44 -50.60
CA VAL A 990 26.77 40.97 -50.05
C VAL A 990 25.43 40.48 -50.67
N THR A 991 24.92 39.41 -50.06
CA THR A 991 23.50 39.14 -49.68
C THR A 991 22.46 38.39 -50.57
N LYS A 992 22.00 37.27 -49.98
CA LYS A 992 20.60 36.92 -49.62
C LYS A 992 19.61 36.27 -50.61
N HIS A 993 19.16 35.09 -50.16
CA HIS A 993 17.77 34.59 -50.10
C HIS A 993 17.02 34.12 -51.37
N SER A 994 16.93 32.78 -51.47
CA SER A 994 15.70 32.02 -51.12
C SER A 994 14.79 31.50 -52.23
N SER A 995 14.57 30.17 -52.22
CA SER A 995 13.42 29.43 -52.80
C SER A 995 13.27 29.52 -54.34
N ILE A 996 12.50 28.69 -55.04
CA ILE A 996 11.47 27.66 -54.75
C ILE A 996 11.66 26.51 -55.80
N GLN A 997 11.18 25.26 -55.71
CA GLN A 997 10.17 24.61 -54.86
C GLN A 997 10.58 23.16 -54.47
N GLN A 998 10.43 22.80 -53.19
CA GLN A 998 9.82 21.51 -52.78
C GLN A 998 9.33 21.62 -51.33
N SER A 999 8.00 21.67 -51.14
CA SER A 999 7.35 21.55 -49.84
C SER A 999 5.88 21.21 -50.05
N GLY A 1000 5.39 20.20 -49.35
CA GLY A 1000 3.95 19.92 -49.19
C GLY A 1000 3.48 20.45 -47.85
N ASN A 1001 2.24 20.96 -47.78
CA ASN A 1001 1.80 21.77 -46.64
C ASN A 1001 1.81 21.06 -45.29
N GLU A 1002 2.12 21.89 -44.28
CA GLU A 1002 2.07 21.63 -42.85
C GLU A 1002 0.72 21.13 -42.30
N LYS A 1003 0.78 20.56 -41.08
CA LYS A 1003 -0.28 20.56 -40.03
C LYS A 1003 -1.56 19.75 -40.34
N THR A 1004 -2.25 19.14 -39.37
CA THR A 1004 -2.27 19.37 -37.91
C THR A 1004 -2.19 18.09 -37.07
N GLN A 1005 -1.78 18.32 -35.82
CA GLN A 1005 -1.87 17.48 -34.62
C GLN A 1005 -3.23 16.76 -34.44
N LEU A 1006 -3.20 15.50 -33.98
CA LEU A 1006 -4.38 14.73 -33.54
C LEU A 1006 -4.71 15.02 -32.07
N PRO A 1007 -5.94 15.43 -31.71
CA PRO A 1007 -6.41 15.46 -30.33
C PRO A 1007 -7.17 14.17 -29.96
N GLN A 1008 -6.94 13.64 -28.75
CA GLN A 1008 -7.92 12.78 -28.09
C GLN A 1008 -8.87 13.62 -27.23
N THR A 1009 -10.10 13.84 -27.70
CA THR A 1009 -11.25 14.07 -26.82
C THR A 1009 -12.49 13.47 -27.48
N GLY A 1010 -13.30 12.76 -26.72
CA GLY A 1010 -14.55 12.18 -27.20
C GLY A 1010 -15.61 12.20 -26.11
N ASN A 1011 -16.47 13.21 -26.13
CA ASN A 1011 -17.76 13.13 -25.47
C ASN A 1011 -18.83 13.98 -26.19
N GLU A 1012 -20.03 13.41 -26.29
CA GLU A 1012 -21.35 14.02 -26.59
C GLU A 1012 -21.56 15.02 -27.75
N THR A 1013 -22.62 14.76 -28.55
CA THR A 1013 -23.74 15.72 -28.69
C THR A 1013 -25.03 15.00 -29.15
N GLN A 1014 -26.15 15.48 -28.62
CA GLN A 1014 -27.53 14.97 -28.73
C GLN A 1014 -28.12 14.94 -30.16
N ARG A 1015 -29.00 13.95 -30.43
CA ARG A 1015 -30.41 14.10 -30.92
C ARG A 1015 -31.23 12.87 -30.48
N GLY A 1016 -32.55 12.92 -30.21
CA GLY A 1016 -33.43 14.09 -30.15
C GLY A 1016 -34.91 13.82 -30.50
N ALA A 1017 -35.65 13.09 -29.65
CA ALA A 1017 -37.13 12.98 -29.63
C ALA A 1017 -37.54 12.47 -28.22
N GLY A 1018 -38.44 13.09 -27.44
CA GLY A 1018 -39.90 13.11 -27.62
C GLY A 1018 -40.53 12.07 -26.67
N LEU A 1019 -41.54 12.32 -25.83
CA LEU A 1019 -42.47 13.46 -25.71
C LEU A 1019 -42.79 13.82 -24.24
N VAL A 1020 -43.22 15.08 -24.04
CA VAL A 1020 -44.29 15.56 -23.13
C VAL A 1020 -44.42 14.91 -21.74
N GLY A 1021 -44.16 15.70 -20.69
CA GLY A 1021 -44.64 15.41 -19.32
C GLY A 1021 -46.05 15.95 -19.06
N LEU A 1022 -46.71 15.42 -18.03
CA LEU A 1022 -47.99 15.92 -17.53
C LEU A 1022 -48.05 15.71 -16.00
N ALA A 1023 -48.65 16.66 -15.29
CA ALA A 1023 -48.80 16.65 -13.84
C ALA A 1023 -50.28 16.48 -13.42
N ILE A 1024 -50.51 16.33 -12.11
CA ILE A 1024 -51.81 16.38 -11.43
C ILE A 1024 -52.74 15.17 -11.69
N ALA A 1025 -52.81 14.28 -10.71
CA ALA A 1025 -54.08 13.89 -10.07
C ALA A 1025 -53.81 13.09 -8.79
N GLY A 1026 -54.46 13.47 -7.68
CA GLY A 1026 -54.60 12.57 -6.52
C GLY A 1026 -55.98 11.92 -6.55
N LEU A 1027 -56.11 10.68 -6.08
CA LEU A 1027 -57.42 10.06 -5.85
C LEU A 1027 -57.42 9.17 -4.62
N VAL A 1028 -58.46 9.35 -3.79
CA VAL A 1028 -58.81 8.48 -2.66
C VAL A 1028 -59.75 7.38 -3.17
N GLY A 1029 -59.52 6.13 -2.76
CA GLY A 1029 -60.27 4.95 -3.22
C GLY A 1029 -59.83 3.68 -2.47
N LEU A 1030 -60.10 3.47 -1.17
CA LEU A 1030 -61.37 3.47 -0.43
C LEU A 1030 -62.12 2.12 -0.51
N LEU A 1031 -62.14 1.43 0.64
CA LEU A 1031 -62.99 0.30 1.05
C LEU A 1031 -63.06 -0.98 0.19
N GLY A 1032 -62.43 -2.04 0.71
CA GLY A 1032 -63.00 -3.38 0.69
C GLY A 1032 -63.56 -3.72 2.08
N SER A 1033 -64.85 -3.45 2.35
CA SER A 1033 -65.47 -3.79 3.64
C SER A 1033 -66.93 -4.23 3.50
N ALA A 1034 -67.20 -5.48 3.87
CA ALA A 1034 -68.54 -6.01 4.07
C ALA A 1034 -68.49 -7.07 5.19
N GLY A 1035 -69.17 -6.89 6.32
CA GLY A 1035 -69.93 -5.73 6.77
C GLY A 1035 -70.65 -6.03 8.10
N PHE A 1036 -71.58 -5.16 8.51
CA PHE A 1036 -72.67 -5.40 9.48
C PHE A 1036 -72.31 -6.14 10.81
N ARG A 1037 -72.59 -5.59 12.00
CA ARG A 1037 -73.68 -4.67 12.36
C ARG A 1037 -73.43 -4.11 13.77
N LYS A 1038 -73.43 -2.79 13.95
CA LYS A 1038 -73.59 -2.21 15.31
C LYS A 1038 -75.08 -2.18 15.65
N LYS A 1039 -75.44 -2.60 16.85
CA LYS A 1039 -76.79 -2.50 17.41
C LYS A 1039 -76.69 -1.89 18.81
N ARG A 1040 -77.81 -1.35 19.29
CA ARG A 1040 -78.08 -1.22 20.72
C ARG A 1040 -78.24 -2.62 21.33
N ASP A 1041 -77.94 -2.85 22.60
CA ASP A 1041 -77.57 -1.91 23.66
C ASP A 1041 -76.13 -2.13 24.17
#